data_AF-A0AAW0E7Y8-F1
#
_entry.id   AF-A0AAW0E7Y8-F1
#
_cell.length_a   1.000
_cell.length_b   1.000
_cell.length_c   1.000
_cell.angle_alpha   90.00
_cell.angle_beta   90.00
_cell.angle_gamma   90.00
#
_symmetry.space_group_name_H-M   'P 1'
#
loop_
_entity.id
_entity.type
_entity.pdbx_description
1 polymer ?
#
loop_
_entity_poly.entity_id
_entity_poly.type
_entity_poly.pdbx_seq_one_letter_code
_entity_poly.pdbx_strand_id
1 'polypeptide(L)'
;MRRWTSTRSILRSSPLSRRLNTSSKRPDPFSLVAPELSRVRESLVHLLGSAHPALDDIAKYYFLRPSKQLRPLIVLLFAQATNGLGKNWPLKLWASECQGAGGCVDELDKPLSRPDVLNDWNPSIPNHTALFSSAFQFHAPQPHVQSPQFPESLSSDFKPSLTSPVFILPTQIRLAQIVEMIHAASLLHDDVIDESPLRRGSASAPVAFGKKLSVLGGNFILGRASAALARLGDPESVELIASVVANLVEGEILQMQEVHGEELNLPPTPQVVKNAWTTYLQKTYMKTASLMAKGARAATCLGGSTEGEIYREVAYAYGRNLGIAFQLVDDILDYEAVEDTLGKPGGADLQLGLATGPALYAWEEHAEMGPLIQRKFSNPGDVETARDYVRKSSGVERTRQLAVEYANQAKNVLQPLPDSDAKGALEALTDRSTMSESLQKLILDTLDSQSTIKDTRTLTIPGESEPATSHDAQITILGALNSLLSREMITYETHDVFSYALTPEGSQIAKEGSHEARVWAALPVKGQGKPVTPVELKKQVGDETAKVGQGRAFKNGWIGKEGDGLVKVADSIKDTTKLELQEIESTGDLKAGEKVLADLRKRKLVVQRKGQWFTVHKGPNFSTSTAKPETDLTADMLTSGAWKTSTFKKYNFEAEGIPPSGGALHQLLKVREEIRSIFMEMGFAEMPTSSFVESAFWCFDALFVPQQHPARDLQDTFYISDPPASLDPEKSYYERVATVHEHGGYGSIGHRAPWSHEETKKLLLRTHTTASSAHMLYKLAARCRGEEVEGDEKEFTHGARPTTAHGDAKSDDGFRPAKLFSIDRVFRNETMDATHLAEFHQVEGVVADRNLTLADLIGFMRVFFSKMGIEQVRFKPAYNPYTEPSLEIFAFHPMLHKWVEVGNSGMFRPEMLEPMGFPKDVRVHGWGLSLERPTMIRYGINNIRTLLGHKVSIESVENSPAVMF
;
A
#
# COMPACT_ATOMS: atom_id res chain seq x y z
N MET A 1 36.62 58.92 8.16
CA MET A 1 37.81 59.46 8.84
C MET A 1 38.75 58.29 9.15
N ARG A 2 40.05 58.43 8.81
CA ARG A 2 41.21 57.53 9.05
C ARG A 2 41.44 56.28 8.16
N ARG A 3 41.92 56.56 6.94
CA ARG A 3 43.24 56.24 6.32
C ARG A 3 43.99 54.89 6.55
N TRP A 4 44.32 54.24 5.41
CA TRP A 4 45.67 53.90 4.85
C TRP A 4 46.17 52.48 5.25
N THR A 5 46.76 51.59 4.40
CA THR A 5 47.64 51.77 3.22
C THR A 5 47.80 50.48 2.39
N SER A 6 48.11 50.70 1.11
CA SER A 6 48.58 49.83 0.02
C SER A 6 49.79 48.91 0.30
N THR A 7 49.86 47.75 -0.38
CA THR A 7 51.10 47.34 -1.07
C THR A 7 50.80 46.49 -2.32
N ARG A 8 51.10 47.07 -3.49
CA ARG A 8 51.26 46.37 -4.78
C ARG A 8 52.66 45.74 -4.85
N SER A 9 52.76 44.55 -5.45
CA SER A 9 53.99 44.01 -6.01
C SER A 9 53.71 43.52 -7.44
N ILE A 10 54.71 43.65 -8.30
CA ILE A 10 54.66 43.82 -9.76
C ILE A 10 54.88 42.50 -10.50
N LEU A 11 54.07 42.32 -11.56
CA LEU A 11 54.27 41.57 -12.81
C LEU A 11 55.62 40.83 -13.02
N ARG A 12 55.51 39.53 -13.38
CA ARG A 12 56.32 38.94 -14.46
C ARG A 12 55.46 37.99 -15.31
N SER A 13 55.29 38.36 -16.57
CA SER A 13 54.80 37.56 -17.69
C SER A 13 55.95 36.82 -18.38
N SER A 14 55.75 35.55 -18.78
CA SER A 14 56.18 34.90 -20.06
C SER A 14 56.04 33.36 -19.94
N PRO A 15 55.96 32.55 -21.02
CA PRO A 15 54.72 32.21 -21.72
C PRO A 15 54.60 30.69 -22.02
N LEU A 16 53.57 30.30 -22.78
CA LEU A 16 53.43 29.02 -23.50
C LEU A 16 53.08 27.77 -22.66
N SER A 17 51.79 27.54 -22.47
CA SER A 17 51.23 26.23 -22.80
C SER A 17 49.82 26.41 -23.40
N ARG A 18 49.57 25.62 -24.44
CA ARG A 18 48.44 25.68 -25.37
C ARG A 18 47.09 25.79 -24.65
N ARG A 19 46.31 26.82 -25.00
CA ARG A 19 44.85 26.77 -24.88
C ARG A 19 44.34 25.65 -25.79
N LEU A 20 44.05 24.49 -25.22
CA LEU A 20 43.13 23.53 -25.82
C LEU A 20 41.73 24.10 -25.65
N ASN A 21 41.21 24.59 -26.77
CA ASN A 21 39.82 24.98 -26.93
C ASN A 21 39.02 23.67 -27.04
N THR A 22 38.55 23.13 -25.92
CA THR A 22 37.55 22.06 -25.91
C THR A 22 36.25 22.64 -25.38
N SER A 23 35.28 22.88 -26.26
CA SER A 23 33.88 22.99 -25.86
C SER A 23 33.47 21.63 -25.27
N SER A 24 33.61 21.44 -23.95
CA SER A 24 33.22 20.20 -23.32
C SER A 24 31.69 20.10 -23.31
N LYS A 25 31.16 19.07 -23.97
CA LYS A 25 29.77 18.64 -23.82
C LYS A 25 29.53 18.39 -22.32
N ARG A 26 28.51 19.01 -21.72
CA ARG A 26 28.08 18.65 -20.36
C ARG A 26 27.53 17.21 -20.42
N PRO A 27 28.00 16.28 -19.57
CA PRO A 27 27.52 14.90 -19.58
C PRO A 27 26.05 14.83 -19.18
N ASP A 28 25.31 13.88 -19.78
CA ASP A 28 23.97 13.53 -19.33
C ASP A 28 24.06 12.99 -17.88
N PRO A 29 23.32 13.58 -16.93
CA PRO A 29 23.40 13.17 -15.53
C PRO A 29 23.04 11.70 -15.28
N PHE A 30 22.02 11.19 -15.97
CA PHE A 30 21.54 9.82 -15.80
C PHE A 30 22.48 8.83 -16.50
N SER A 31 22.96 9.14 -17.70
CA SER A 31 23.90 8.27 -18.44
C SER A 31 25.24 8.16 -17.72
N LEU A 32 25.70 9.23 -17.06
CA LEU A 32 26.98 9.24 -16.35
C LEU A 32 27.04 8.23 -15.18
N VAL A 33 25.92 8.03 -14.47
CA VAL A 33 25.81 7.10 -13.34
C VAL A 33 24.83 5.95 -13.59
N ALA A 34 24.51 5.67 -14.86
CA ALA A 34 23.55 4.63 -15.24
C ALA A 34 23.90 3.23 -14.69
N PRO A 35 25.19 2.79 -14.69
CA PRO A 35 25.57 1.53 -14.07
C PRO A 35 25.25 1.48 -12.58
N GLU A 36 25.52 2.57 -11.85
CA GLU A 36 25.28 2.67 -10.41
C GLU A 36 23.80 2.79 -10.08
N LEU A 37 23.01 3.53 -10.87
CA LEU A 37 21.56 3.59 -10.72
C LEU A 37 20.91 2.22 -10.97
N SER A 38 21.39 1.48 -11.98
CA SER A 38 20.94 0.10 -12.24
C SER A 38 21.26 -0.80 -11.04
N ARG A 39 22.48 -0.70 -10.50
CA ARG A 39 22.89 -1.42 -9.31
C ARG A 39 22.01 -1.07 -8.10
N VAL A 40 21.71 0.21 -7.86
CA VAL A 40 20.80 0.67 -6.80
C VAL A 40 19.42 0.03 -6.96
N ARG A 41 18.87 0.01 -8.18
CA ARG A 41 17.54 -0.57 -8.46
C ARG A 41 17.50 -2.08 -8.23
N GLU A 42 18.47 -2.82 -8.76
CA GLU A 42 18.53 -4.29 -8.63
C GLU A 42 18.63 -4.71 -7.16
N SER A 43 19.52 -4.06 -6.41
CA SER A 43 19.75 -4.38 -5.00
C SER A 43 18.65 -3.90 -4.05
N LEU A 44 17.92 -2.82 -4.37
CA LEU A 44 16.81 -2.32 -3.54
C LEU A 44 15.72 -3.39 -3.32
N VAL A 45 15.36 -4.13 -4.37
CA VAL A 45 14.32 -5.18 -4.28
C VAL A 45 14.73 -6.28 -3.30
N HIS A 46 16.02 -6.57 -3.18
CA HIS A 46 16.56 -7.56 -2.25
C HIS A 46 16.53 -7.09 -0.78
N LEU A 47 16.62 -5.78 -0.53
CA LEU A 47 16.58 -5.21 0.83
C LEU A 47 15.18 -5.14 1.43
N LEU A 48 14.14 -5.21 0.59
CA LEU A 48 12.75 -5.00 0.97
C LEU A 48 11.99 -6.30 1.28
N GLY A 49 12.70 -7.44 1.29
CA GLY A 49 12.06 -8.73 1.48
C GLY A 49 11.34 -8.88 2.83
N SER A 50 10.19 -9.57 2.82
CA SER A 50 9.51 -10.05 4.04
C SER A 50 9.11 -11.52 3.96
N ALA A 51 9.13 -12.21 5.11
CA ALA A 51 8.56 -13.56 5.23
C ALA A 51 7.02 -13.55 5.07
N HIS A 52 6.37 -12.40 5.27
CA HIS A 52 4.94 -12.24 5.09
C HIS A 52 4.64 -11.74 3.66
N PRO A 53 3.95 -12.52 2.80
CA PRO A 53 3.76 -12.19 1.38
C PRO A 53 3.15 -10.81 1.15
N ALA A 54 2.09 -10.45 1.88
CA ALA A 54 1.43 -9.16 1.72
C ALA A 54 2.35 -7.96 2.05
N LEU A 55 3.29 -8.13 2.98
CA LEU A 55 4.25 -7.09 3.36
C LEU A 55 5.38 -7.00 2.33
N ASP A 56 5.79 -8.13 1.76
CA ASP A 56 6.76 -8.21 0.67
C ASP A 56 6.24 -7.49 -0.60
N ASP A 57 5.00 -7.79 -0.98
CA ASP A 57 4.35 -7.23 -2.16
C ASP A 57 4.23 -5.70 -2.05
N ILE A 58 3.72 -5.20 -0.92
CA ILE A 58 3.54 -3.75 -0.75
C ILE A 58 4.88 -3.01 -0.61
N ALA A 59 5.87 -3.61 0.05
CA ALA A 59 7.19 -2.99 0.20
C ALA A 59 7.89 -2.81 -1.14
N LYS A 60 7.70 -3.73 -2.09
CA LYS A 60 8.28 -3.68 -3.44
C LYS A 60 7.43 -2.89 -4.43
N TYR A 61 6.17 -2.63 -4.11
CA TYR A 61 5.17 -2.11 -5.05
C TYR A 61 5.63 -0.89 -5.84
N TYR A 62 6.13 0.15 -5.18
CA TYR A 62 6.57 1.35 -5.90
C TYR A 62 7.93 1.22 -6.59
N PHE A 63 8.80 0.32 -6.13
CA PHE A 63 10.11 0.08 -6.76
C PHE A 63 10.01 -0.69 -8.07
N LEU A 64 8.95 -1.48 -8.25
CA LEU A 64 8.66 -2.19 -9.50
C LEU A 64 8.09 -1.28 -10.60
N ARG A 65 7.75 -0.03 -10.27
CA ARG A 65 7.21 0.95 -11.22
C ARG A 65 8.25 1.99 -11.64
N PRO A 66 8.11 2.58 -12.84
CA PRO A 66 9.01 3.64 -13.28
C PRO A 66 9.08 4.80 -12.27
N SER A 67 10.31 5.20 -11.91
CA SER A 67 10.63 6.32 -11.02
C SER A 67 11.57 7.27 -11.73
N LYS A 68 11.47 8.57 -11.46
CA LYS A 68 12.43 9.57 -11.96
C LYS A 68 13.81 9.42 -11.31
N GLN A 69 13.94 8.68 -10.19
CA GLN A 69 15.20 8.38 -9.48
C GLN A 69 16.12 9.60 -9.23
N LEU A 70 15.54 10.80 -9.10
CA LEU A 70 16.30 12.04 -8.95
C LEU A 70 17.14 12.09 -7.66
N ARG A 71 16.59 11.56 -6.58
CA ARG A 71 17.22 11.58 -5.24
C ARG A 71 18.47 10.68 -5.18
N PRO A 72 18.43 9.40 -5.57
CA PRO A 72 19.64 8.57 -5.66
C PRO A 72 20.64 9.10 -6.69
N LEU A 73 20.18 9.67 -7.82
CA LEU A 73 21.05 10.31 -8.80
C LEU A 73 21.93 11.41 -8.18
N ILE A 74 21.33 12.33 -7.40
CA ILE A 74 22.08 13.41 -6.73
C ILE A 74 23.13 12.84 -5.77
N VAL A 75 22.81 11.80 -5.00
CA VAL A 75 23.76 11.12 -4.09
C VAL A 75 24.96 10.58 -4.86
N LEU A 76 24.73 9.90 -5.98
CA LEU A 76 25.78 9.29 -6.80
C LEU A 76 26.66 10.34 -7.50
N LEU A 77 26.06 11.40 -8.03
CA LEU A 77 26.81 12.50 -8.65
C LEU A 77 27.68 13.24 -7.63
N PHE A 78 27.19 13.50 -6.42
CA PHE A 78 28.02 14.11 -5.38
C PHE A 78 29.13 13.19 -4.88
N ALA A 79 28.89 11.88 -4.82
CA ALA A 79 29.96 10.92 -4.55
C ALA A 79 31.07 11.04 -5.59
N GLN A 80 30.75 11.01 -6.90
CA GLN A 80 31.75 11.16 -7.95
C GLN A 80 32.42 12.55 -7.95
N ALA A 81 31.68 13.61 -7.66
CA ALA A 81 32.20 14.98 -7.67
C ALA A 81 33.09 15.33 -6.47
N THR A 82 33.14 14.49 -5.43
CA THR A 82 33.85 14.80 -4.17
C THR A 82 34.80 13.70 -3.67
N ASN A 83 34.64 12.45 -4.12
CA ASN A 83 35.50 11.34 -3.71
C ASN A 83 36.98 11.61 -4.06
N GLY A 84 37.84 11.55 -3.03
CA GLY A 84 39.26 11.88 -3.14
C GLY A 84 39.63 13.29 -2.65
N LEU A 85 38.65 14.16 -2.39
CA LEU A 85 38.91 15.52 -1.89
C LEU A 85 38.93 15.62 -0.36
N GLY A 86 38.17 14.77 0.33
CA GLY A 86 38.07 14.80 1.79
C GLY A 86 39.33 14.26 2.49
N LYS A 87 39.71 14.86 3.62
CA LYS A 87 40.88 14.42 4.42
C LYS A 87 40.87 12.95 4.81
N ASN A 88 39.70 12.38 5.11
CA ASN A 88 39.56 10.98 5.51
C ASN A 88 39.27 10.04 4.33
N TRP A 89 39.43 10.49 3.08
CA TRP A 89 39.24 9.63 1.91
C TRP A 89 40.09 8.34 1.95
N PRO A 90 41.40 8.37 2.27
CA PRO A 90 42.20 7.14 2.35
C PRO A 90 41.65 6.11 3.32
N LEU A 91 41.14 6.57 4.47
CA LEU A 91 40.51 5.72 5.49
C LEU A 91 39.23 5.07 4.97
N LYS A 92 38.36 5.86 4.32
CA LYS A 92 37.08 5.35 3.78
C LYS A 92 37.30 4.40 2.60
N LEU A 93 38.27 4.69 1.72
CA LEU A 93 38.66 3.81 0.62
C LEU A 93 39.24 2.50 1.15
N TRP A 94 40.20 2.56 2.09
CA TRP A 94 40.75 1.36 2.73
C TRP A 94 39.67 0.52 3.41
N ALA A 95 38.73 1.15 4.13
CA ALA A 95 37.64 0.44 4.78
C ALA A 95 36.70 -0.26 3.79
N SER A 96 36.61 0.23 2.56
CA SER A 96 35.81 -0.40 1.50
C SER A 96 36.45 -1.62 0.84
N GLU A 97 37.75 -1.80 1.03
CA GLU A 97 38.55 -2.90 0.47
C GLU A 97 38.97 -3.93 1.54
N CYS A 98 39.09 -3.50 2.79
CA CYS A 98 39.57 -4.31 3.91
C CYS A 98 38.41 -5.01 4.65
N GLN A 99 38.37 -6.34 4.60
CA GLN A 99 37.43 -7.11 5.43
C GLN A 99 37.70 -6.89 6.92
N GLY A 100 36.64 -6.62 7.67
CA GLY A 100 36.65 -6.29 9.09
C GLY A 100 36.65 -4.79 9.40
N ALA A 101 36.77 -3.93 8.39
CA ALA A 101 36.86 -2.48 8.56
C ALA A 101 35.52 -1.73 8.46
N GLY A 102 34.42 -2.42 8.11
CA GLY A 102 33.04 -1.90 8.15
C GLY A 102 32.57 -1.15 6.90
N GLY A 103 33.40 -1.05 5.85
CA GLY A 103 33.06 -0.34 4.61
C GLY A 103 32.72 -1.23 3.41
N CYS A 104 32.86 -2.54 3.53
CA CYS A 104 32.64 -3.50 2.44
C CYS A 104 31.14 -3.82 2.23
N VAL A 105 30.72 -4.13 1.00
CA VAL A 105 29.32 -4.47 0.68
C VAL A 105 28.78 -5.59 1.57
N ASP A 106 29.54 -6.68 1.73
CA ASP A 106 29.15 -7.85 2.52
C ASP A 106 28.97 -7.54 4.02
N GLU A 107 29.54 -6.44 4.50
CA GLU A 107 29.46 -6.02 5.90
C GLU A 107 28.25 -5.12 6.12
N LEU A 108 27.86 -4.32 5.13
CA LEU A 108 26.66 -3.49 5.18
C LEU A 108 25.37 -4.32 5.26
N ASP A 109 25.39 -5.56 4.77
CA ASP A 109 24.27 -6.49 4.90
C ASP A 109 24.28 -7.29 6.22
N LYS A 110 25.40 -7.30 6.94
CA LYS A 110 25.51 -7.98 8.24
C LYS A 110 24.95 -7.11 9.36
N PRO A 111 24.16 -7.68 10.28
CA PRO A 111 23.68 -6.93 11.43
C PRO A 111 24.82 -6.60 12.41
N LEU A 112 24.71 -5.43 13.06
CA LEU A 112 25.64 -5.00 14.13
C LEU A 112 25.50 -5.83 15.42
N SER A 113 24.39 -6.55 15.57
CA SER A 113 24.10 -7.42 16.72
C SER A 113 23.71 -8.81 16.26
N ARG A 114 23.71 -9.78 17.18
CA ARG A 114 23.47 -11.19 16.86
C ARG A 114 22.05 -11.41 16.29
N PRO A 115 21.86 -12.29 15.29
CA PRO A 115 20.56 -12.47 14.62
C PRO A 115 19.38 -12.84 15.53
N ASP A 116 19.62 -13.55 16.63
CA ASP A 116 18.63 -13.92 17.65
C ASP A 116 18.22 -12.76 18.57
N VAL A 117 19.02 -11.68 18.63
CA VAL A 117 18.67 -10.43 19.30
C VAL A 117 17.81 -9.56 18.38
N LEU A 118 18.19 -9.47 17.10
CA LEU A 118 17.53 -8.55 16.16
C LEU A 118 16.28 -9.15 15.50
N ASN A 119 16.19 -10.49 15.38
CA ASN A 119 15.12 -11.19 14.67
C ASN A 119 14.78 -10.55 13.30
N ASP A 120 15.82 -10.06 12.61
CA ASP A 120 15.73 -9.36 11.33
C ASP A 120 15.68 -10.36 10.16
N TRP A 121 14.49 -10.59 9.59
CA TRP A 121 14.33 -11.37 8.36
C TRP A 121 14.79 -10.58 7.14
N ASN A 122 16.02 -10.76 6.68
CA ASN A 122 16.48 -10.17 5.43
C ASN A 122 16.95 -11.28 4.49
N PRO A 123 16.34 -11.43 3.30
CA PRO A 123 16.68 -12.51 2.37
C PRO A 123 18.11 -12.39 1.79
N SER A 124 18.77 -11.24 1.97
CA SER A 124 20.16 -11.00 1.58
C SER A 124 21.18 -11.41 2.67
N ILE A 125 20.73 -11.85 3.86
CA ILE A 125 21.62 -12.32 4.93
C ILE A 125 21.99 -13.80 4.72
N PRO A 126 23.28 -14.17 4.78
CA PRO A 126 23.71 -15.56 4.80
C PRO A 126 23.19 -16.27 6.07
N ASN A 127 22.44 -17.36 5.90
CA ASN A 127 21.70 -18.09 6.93
C ASN A 127 20.50 -17.30 7.46
N HIS A 128 19.32 -17.59 6.89
CA HIS A 128 18.03 -17.03 7.29
C HIS A 128 17.92 -16.93 8.81
N THR A 129 17.46 -15.78 9.30
CA THR A 129 17.23 -15.51 10.72
C THR A 129 16.52 -16.68 11.37
N ALA A 130 17.04 -17.11 12.52
CA ALA A 130 16.54 -18.27 13.23
C ALA A 130 15.02 -18.19 13.39
N LEU A 131 14.33 -19.29 13.07
CA LEU A 131 12.94 -19.50 13.47
C LEU A 131 12.83 -19.14 14.97
N PHE A 132 11.85 -18.30 15.30
CA PHE A 132 11.58 -17.87 16.68
C PHE A 132 11.57 -19.11 17.60
N SER A 133 12.59 -19.24 18.44
CA SER A 133 12.67 -20.29 19.46
C SER A 133 11.84 -19.86 20.67
N SER A 134 11.00 -20.73 21.21
CA SER A 134 10.17 -20.44 22.37
C SER A 134 10.97 -20.16 23.66
N ALA A 135 12.26 -20.50 23.68
CA ALA A 135 13.18 -20.23 24.78
C ALA A 135 14.44 -19.49 24.29
N PHE A 136 14.77 -18.37 24.96
CA PHE A 136 16.01 -17.62 24.73
C PHE A 136 17.19 -18.37 25.36
N GLN A 137 18.17 -18.78 24.55
CA GLN A 137 19.35 -19.49 25.03
C GLN A 137 20.47 -18.52 25.38
N PHE A 138 21.02 -18.65 26.59
CA PHE A 138 22.20 -17.90 27.01
C PHE A 138 23.44 -18.40 26.26
N HIS A 139 24.16 -17.49 25.62
CA HIS A 139 25.39 -17.80 24.88
C HIS A 139 26.56 -17.06 25.54
N ALA A 140 27.69 -17.73 25.66
CA ALA A 140 28.92 -17.10 26.13
C ALA A 140 29.35 -15.96 25.18
N PRO A 141 29.99 -14.88 25.68
CA PRO A 141 30.53 -13.82 24.84
C PRO A 141 31.49 -14.41 23.81
N GLN A 142 31.31 -14.08 22.53
CA GLN A 142 32.31 -14.47 21.53
C GLN A 142 33.61 -13.71 21.78
N PRO A 143 34.78 -14.32 21.53
CA PRO A 143 36.05 -13.62 21.61
C PRO A 143 36.04 -12.42 20.67
N HIS A 144 36.40 -11.24 21.18
CA HIS A 144 36.55 -10.04 20.36
C HIS A 144 37.57 -10.30 19.25
N VAL A 145 37.10 -10.36 18.01
CA VAL A 145 37.99 -10.30 16.84
C VAL A 145 38.54 -8.89 16.79
N GLN A 146 39.86 -8.72 16.88
CA GLN A 146 40.49 -7.41 16.73
C GLN A 146 40.19 -6.86 15.33
N SER A 147 39.54 -5.69 15.28
CA SER A 147 39.35 -4.97 14.02
C SER A 147 40.70 -4.61 13.41
N PRO A 148 40.87 -4.73 12.09
CA PRO A 148 42.09 -4.30 11.41
C PRO A 148 42.37 -2.82 11.70
N GLN A 149 43.64 -2.48 11.93
CA GLN A 149 44.07 -1.09 12.13
C GLN A 149 44.40 -0.43 10.80
N PHE A 150 43.99 0.82 10.65
CA PHE A 150 44.31 1.62 9.46
C PHE A 150 45.82 1.90 9.38
N PRO A 151 46.50 1.59 8.26
CA PRO A 151 47.93 1.84 8.12
C PRO A 151 48.27 3.34 8.13
N GLU A 152 49.05 3.80 9.10
CA GLU A 152 49.45 5.23 9.21
C GLU A 152 50.18 5.76 7.96
N SER A 153 50.89 4.90 7.23
CA SER A 153 51.58 5.24 5.98
C SER A 153 50.65 5.72 4.86
N LEU A 154 49.37 5.29 4.87
CA LEU A 154 48.38 5.73 3.88
C LEU A 154 47.85 7.14 4.18
N SER A 155 48.00 7.63 5.42
CA SER A 155 47.58 8.98 5.80
C SER A 155 48.64 10.04 5.47
N SER A 156 49.93 9.72 5.64
CA SER A 156 51.01 10.71 5.54
C SER A 156 51.26 11.22 4.11
N ASP A 157 50.92 10.41 3.11
CA ASP A 157 51.19 10.71 1.69
C ASP A 157 49.97 11.26 0.93
N PHE A 158 48.83 11.45 1.60
CA PHE A 158 47.58 11.83 0.94
C PHE A 158 47.58 13.28 0.47
N LYS A 159 47.27 13.47 -0.82
CA LYS A 159 47.00 14.79 -1.42
C LYS A 159 45.57 14.81 -1.96
N PRO A 160 44.71 15.72 -1.45
CA PRO A 160 43.34 15.86 -1.94
C PRO A 160 43.28 16.07 -3.46
N SER A 161 42.66 15.13 -4.17
CA SER A 161 42.44 15.18 -5.61
C SER A 161 41.31 14.23 -5.98
N LEU A 162 40.57 14.54 -7.05
CA LEU A 162 39.49 13.65 -7.49
C LEU A 162 40.02 12.26 -7.81
N THR A 163 39.29 11.25 -7.37
CA THR A 163 39.67 9.84 -7.55
C THR A 163 39.67 9.47 -9.03
N SER A 164 40.74 8.81 -9.48
CA SER A 164 40.89 8.29 -10.85
C SER A 164 41.49 6.87 -10.82
N PRO A 165 40.81 5.84 -11.34
CA PRO A 165 39.49 5.89 -11.99
C PRO A 165 38.37 6.24 -11.00
N VAL A 166 37.25 6.75 -11.52
CA VAL A 166 36.08 7.11 -10.71
C VAL A 166 35.60 5.90 -9.90
N PHE A 167 35.45 6.08 -8.60
CA PHE A 167 35.01 5.01 -7.69
C PHE A 167 33.99 5.57 -6.69
N ILE A 168 32.82 4.93 -6.61
CA ILE A 168 31.79 5.22 -5.61
C ILE A 168 31.84 4.17 -4.52
N LEU A 169 31.92 4.59 -3.26
CA LEU A 169 32.03 3.69 -2.12
C LEU A 169 30.74 2.86 -1.95
N PRO A 170 30.84 1.60 -1.50
CA PRO A 170 29.67 0.78 -1.14
C PRO A 170 28.69 1.48 -0.19
N THR A 171 29.22 2.23 0.77
CA THR A 171 28.44 3.03 1.73
C THR A 171 27.62 4.13 1.04
N GLN A 172 28.17 4.79 0.01
CA GLN A 172 27.47 5.81 -0.77
C GLN A 172 26.38 5.21 -1.66
N ILE A 173 26.61 4.02 -2.23
CA ILE A 173 25.57 3.27 -2.96
C ILE A 173 24.44 2.88 -2.01
N ARG A 174 24.78 2.39 -0.81
CA ARG A 174 23.79 2.05 0.24
C ARG A 174 23.01 3.27 0.70
N LEU A 175 23.66 4.43 0.81
CA LEU A 175 22.97 5.70 1.08
C LEU A 175 21.95 6.05 -0.01
N ALA A 176 22.30 5.90 -1.29
CA ALA A 176 21.37 6.15 -2.40
C ALA A 176 20.12 5.24 -2.32
N GLN A 177 20.28 3.98 -1.90
CA GLN A 177 19.18 3.06 -1.65
C GLN A 177 18.31 3.52 -0.47
N ILE A 178 18.93 3.88 0.67
CA ILE A 178 18.23 4.37 1.88
C ILE A 178 17.39 5.61 1.55
N VAL A 179 17.94 6.54 0.77
CA VAL A 179 17.24 7.75 0.34
C VAL A 179 16.01 7.43 -0.51
N GLU A 180 16.10 6.49 -1.46
CA GLU A 180 14.93 6.05 -2.25
C GLU A 180 13.92 5.26 -1.39
N MET A 181 14.38 4.50 -0.39
CA MET A 181 13.51 3.81 0.56
C MET A 181 12.68 4.77 1.40
N ILE A 182 13.30 5.81 1.96
CA ILE A 182 12.60 6.84 2.73
C ILE A 182 11.60 7.58 1.84
N HIS A 183 11.98 7.89 0.59
CA HIS A 183 11.05 8.50 -0.36
C HIS A 183 9.85 7.58 -0.69
N ALA A 184 10.09 6.30 -0.95
CA ALA A 184 9.00 5.36 -1.26
C ALA A 184 8.06 5.15 -0.05
N ALA A 185 8.62 5.14 1.16
CA ALA A 185 7.83 5.06 2.39
C ALA A 185 6.96 6.31 2.56
N SER A 186 7.49 7.51 2.30
CA SER A 186 6.70 8.74 2.36
C SER A 186 5.53 8.68 1.36
N LEU A 187 5.75 8.20 0.13
CA LEU A 187 4.67 8.05 -0.85
C LEU A 187 3.56 7.09 -0.38
N LEU A 188 3.91 5.99 0.29
CA LEU A 188 2.90 5.06 0.85
C LEU A 188 2.06 5.70 1.94
N HIS A 189 2.63 6.62 2.73
CA HIS A 189 1.92 7.38 3.76
C HIS A 189 1.11 8.53 3.15
N ASP A 190 1.71 9.30 2.24
CA ASP A 190 1.07 10.41 1.52
C ASP A 190 -0.19 9.94 0.79
N ASP A 191 -0.13 8.80 0.09
CA ASP A 191 -1.31 8.28 -0.63
C ASP A 191 -2.49 7.93 0.29
N VAL A 192 -2.23 7.59 1.56
CA VAL A 192 -3.29 7.35 2.56
C VAL A 192 -3.88 8.65 3.06
N ILE A 193 -3.04 9.68 3.23
CA ILE A 193 -3.43 11.00 3.73
C ILE A 193 -4.20 11.78 2.65
N ASP A 194 -3.69 11.78 1.41
CA ASP A 194 -4.21 12.55 0.28
C ASP A 194 -5.37 11.84 -0.45
N GLU A 195 -5.72 10.60 -0.07
CA GLU A 195 -6.73 9.75 -0.70
C GLU A 195 -6.62 9.64 -2.24
N SER A 196 -5.39 9.76 -2.76
CA SER A 196 -5.14 9.80 -4.20
C SER A 196 -5.43 8.44 -4.86
N PRO A 197 -6.23 8.36 -5.94
CA PRO A 197 -6.56 7.08 -6.58
C PRO A 197 -5.42 6.50 -7.43
N LEU A 198 -4.49 7.35 -7.90
CA LEU A 198 -3.41 6.97 -8.81
C LEU A 198 -2.05 7.48 -8.34
N ARG A 199 -1.01 6.65 -8.50
CA ARG A 199 0.40 7.01 -8.28
C ARG A 199 1.28 6.40 -9.37
N ARG A 200 2.17 7.21 -9.97
CA ARG A 200 3.07 6.81 -11.08
C ARG A 200 2.34 6.17 -12.28
N GLY A 201 1.13 6.64 -12.58
CA GLY A 201 0.30 6.13 -13.69
C GLY A 201 -0.34 4.76 -13.42
N SER A 202 -0.32 4.28 -12.18
CA SER A 202 -1.00 3.06 -11.72
C SER A 202 -1.91 3.35 -10.53
N ALA A 203 -2.72 2.38 -10.09
CA ALA A 203 -3.43 2.44 -8.82
C ALA A 203 -2.46 2.82 -7.67
N SER A 204 -2.91 3.67 -6.76
CA SER A 204 -2.16 3.95 -5.53
C SER A 204 -2.18 2.75 -4.59
N ALA A 205 -1.24 2.71 -3.65
CA ALA A 205 -1.15 1.61 -2.69
C ALA A 205 -2.42 1.41 -1.83
N PRO A 206 -3.13 2.47 -1.38
CA PRO A 206 -4.40 2.30 -0.67
C PRO A 206 -5.48 1.64 -1.51
N VAL A 207 -5.53 1.93 -2.81
CA VAL A 207 -6.46 1.30 -3.76
C VAL A 207 -6.09 -0.16 -3.99
N ALA A 208 -4.79 -0.46 -4.14
CA ALA A 208 -4.34 -1.82 -4.43
C ALA A 208 -4.32 -2.76 -3.22
N PHE A 209 -4.09 -2.23 -2.00
CA PHE A 209 -3.83 -3.04 -0.80
C PHE A 209 -4.62 -2.63 0.45
N GLY A 210 -5.40 -1.55 0.37
CA GLY A 210 -6.09 -0.95 1.51
C GLY A 210 -5.20 -0.05 2.36
N LYS A 211 -5.80 1.01 2.94
CA LYS A 211 -5.12 2.04 3.75
C LYS A 211 -4.22 1.46 4.84
N LYS A 212 -4.70 0.44 5.58
CA LYS A 212 -3.96 -0.16 6.69
C LYS A 212 -2.65 -0.81 6.24
N LEU A 213 -2.67 -1.57 5.13
CA LEU A 213 -1.46 -2.23 4.67
C LEU A 213 -0.48 -1.19 4.13
N SER A 214 -0.95 -0.12 3.47
CA SER A 214 -0.11 1.01 3.03
C SER A 214 0.65 1.68 4.18
N VAL A 215 -0.02 1.98 5.30
CA VAL A 215 0.64 2.52 6.50
C VAL A 215 1.69 1.56 7.05
N LEU A 216 1.35 0.27 7.17
CA LEU A 216 2.27 -0.76 7.67
C LEU A 216 3.46 -0.98 6.72
N GLY A 217 3.23 -0.92 5.41
CA GLY A 217 4.26 -1.00 4.37
C GLY A 217 5.24 0.16 4.48
N GLY A 218 4.75 1.40 4.61
CA GLY A 218 5.61 2.57 4.83
C GLY A 218 6.44 2.44 6.11
N ASN A 219 5.82 2.04 7.23
CA ASN A 219 6.53 1.82 8.51
C ASN A 219 7.62 0.74 8.39
N PHE A 220 7.32 -0.34 7.69
CA PHE A 220 8.28 -1.43 7.46
C PHE A 220 9.48 -0.96 6.63
N ILE A 221 9.25 -0.21 5.55
CA ILE A 221 10.34 0.35 4.74
C ILE A 221 11.18 1.34 5.56
N LEU A 222 10.57 2.20 6.40
CA LEU A 222 11.32 3.10 7.30
C LEU A 222 12.16 2.34 8.32
N GLY A 223 11.64 1.24 8.88
CA GLY A 223 12.39 0.35 9.75
C GLY A 223 13.61 -0.26 9.06
N ARG A 224 13.45 -0.71 7.81
CA ARG A 224 14.54 -1.24 6.98
C ARG A 224 15.58 -0.17 6.65
N ALA A 225 15.13 1.03 6.27
CA ALA A 225 16.00 2.16 5.98
C ALA A 225 16.82 2.55 7.21
N SER A 226 16.20 2.60 8.40
CA SER A 226 16.87 2.90 9.67
C SER A 226 17.94 1.86 10.02
N ALA A 227 17.63 0.57 9.86
CA ALA A 227 18.59 -0.51 10.11
C ALA A 227 19.78 -0.46 9.13
N ALA A 228 19.52 -0.19 7.84
CA ALA A 228 20.57 -0.02 6.84
C ALA A 228 21.42 1.24 7.10
N LEU A 229 20.80 2.33 7.54
CA LEU A 229 21.47 3.58 7.88
C LEU A 229 22.45 3.42 9.05
N ALA A 230 22.05 2.71 10.11
CA ALA A 230 22.92 2.41 11.24
C ALA A 230 24.18 1.62 10.83
N ARG A 231 24.07 0.77 9.81
CA ARG A 231 25.19 -0.03 9.29
C ARG A 231 26.19 0.75 8.44
N LEU A 232 25.89 2.00 8.06
CA LEU A 232 26.85 2.85 7.34
C LEU A 232 28.05 3.28 8.21
N GLY A 233 27.92 3.22 9.54
CA GLY A 233 29.02 3.51 10.48
C GLY A 233 29.47 4.97 10.51
N ASP A 234 28.62 5.92 10.07
CA ASP A 234 28.93 7.35 10.02
C ASP A 234 27.86 8.16 10.81
N PRO A 235 28.18 8.67 12.02
CA PRO A 235 27.20 9.31 12.89
C PRO A 235 26.52 10.54 12.29
N GLU A 236 27.27 11.39 11.59
CA GLU A 236 26.70 12.58 10.94
C GLU A 236 25.73 12.19 9.84
N SER A 237 26.06 11.19 9.01
CA SER A 237 25.14 10.67 8.00
C SER A 237 23.87 10.09 8.61
N VAL A 238 23.99 9.37 9.74
CA VAL A 238 22.84 8.83 10.48
C VAL A 238 21.93 9.96 10.99
N GLU A 239 22.50 10.98 11.62
CA GLU A 239 21.74 12.13 12.14
C GLU A 239 21.07 12.94 11.02
N LEU A 240 21.80 13.18 9.92
CA LEU A 240 21.28 13.87 8.74
C LEU A 240 20.07 13.13 8.15
N ILE A 241 20.18 11.83 7.92
CA ILE A 241 19.10 11.07 7.27
C ILE A 241 17.95 10.78 8.26
N ALA A 242 18.23 10.50 9.53
CA ALA A 242 17.19 10.31 10.54
C ALA A 242 16.34 11.59 10.73
N SER A 243 16.99 12.76 10.72
CA SER A 243 16.27 14.04 10.78
C SER A 243 15.49 14.37 9.51
N VAL A 244 15.71 13.67 8.37
CA VAL A 244 14.79 13.77 7.22
C VAL A 244 13.43 13.16 7.56
N VAL A 245 13.39 12.03 8.26
CA VAL A 245 12.13 11.38 8.64
C VAL A 245 11.29 12.33 9.51
N ALA A 246 11.92 13.01 10.47
CA ALA A 246 11.27 14.06 11.26
C ALA A 246 10.79 15.23 10.40
N ASN A 247 11.67 15.76 9.52
CA ASN A 247 11.29 16.83 8.59
C ASN A 247 10.09 16.47 7.71
N LEU A 248 10.00 15.24 7.20
CA LEU A 248 8.87 14.82 6.37
C LEU A 248 7.55 14.89 7.16
N VAL A 249 7.55 14.39 8.40
CA VAL A 249 6.39 14.44 9.30
C VAL A 249 6.05 15.88 9.71
N GLU A 250 7.04 16.69 10.09
CA GLU A 250 6.84 18.10 10.43
C GLU A 250 6.32 18.90 9.24
N GLY A 251 6.83 18.63 8.04
CA GLY A 251 6.34 19.24 6.80
C GLY A 251 4.88 18.88 6.50
N GLU A 252 4.48 17.65 6.83
CA GLU A 252 3.09 17.19 6.72
C GLU A 252 2.19 17.80 7.81
N ILE A 253 2.69 17.97 9.03
CA ILE A 253 1.94 18.66 10.09
C ILE A 253 1.79 20.15 9.78
N LEU A 254 2.82 20.81 9.26
CA LEU A 254 2.73 22.21 8.80
C LEU A 254 1.72 22.37 7.66
N GLN A 255 1.46 21.32 6.88
CA GLN A 255 0.39 21.26 5.89
C GLN A 255 -1.00 21.15 6.57
N MET A 256 -1.09 20.44 7.69
CA MET A 256 -2.34 20.25 8.44
C MET A 256 -2.68 21.43 9.37
N GLN A 257 -1.68 22.07 9.99
CA GLN A 257 -1.84 23.07 11.02
C GLN A 257 -2.54 24.34 10.51
N GLU A 258 -3.47 24.79 11.35
CA GLU A 258 -4.34 25.93 11.17
C GLU A 258 -3.56 27.23 11.02
N VAL A 259 -3.94 28.07 10.05
CA VAL A 259 -3.70 29.50 10.22
C VAL A 259 -4.64 29.96 11.33
N HIS A 260 -4.14 30.01 12.58
CA HIS A 260 -4.93 30.39 13.75
C HIS A 260 -5.59 31.76 13.50
N GLY A 261 -6.92 31.76 13.55
CA GLY A 261 -7.80 32.77 12.99
C GLY A 261 -7.91 34.10 13.74
N GLU A 262 -6.91 34.53 14.52
CA GLU A 262 -6.98 35.82 15.23
C GLU A 262 -6.28 36.98 14.51
N GLU A 263 -5.31 36.74 13.62
CA GLU A 263 -4.63 37.81 12.85
C GLU A 263 -5.25 38.09 11.46
N LEU A 264 -6.19 37.25 11.00
CA LEU A 264 -6.71 37.25 9.61
C LEU A 264 -8.04 37.98 9.40
N ASN A 265 -8.62 38.59 10.43
CA ASN A 265 -9.75 39.53 10.27
C ASN A 265 -9.31 40.94 9.84
N LEU A 266 -8.02 41.11 9.52
CA LEU A 266 -7.42 42.36 9.03
C LEU A 266 -7.08 42.23 7.53
N PRO A 267 -7.13 43.33 6.75
CA PRO A 267 -6.68 43.32 5.36
C PRO A 267 -5.23 42.82 5.25
N PRO A 268 -4.84 42.13 4.15
CA PRO A 268 -3.53 41.52 4.01
C PRO A 268 -2.46 42.62 4.11
N THR A 269 -1.80 42.71 5.26
CA THR A 269 -0.61 43.52 5.38
C THR A 269 0.56 42.76 4.72
N PRO A 270 1.56 43.46 4.15
CA PRO A 270 2.73 42.81 3.55
C PRO A 270 3.43 41.78 4.48
N GLN A 271 3.27 41.93 5.79
CA GLN A 271 3.81 41.01 6.79
C GLN A 271 3.11 39.65 6.79
N VAL A 272 1.79 39.59 6.57
CA VAL A 272 1.02 38.34 6.55
C VAL A 272 1.39 37.50 5.32
N VAL A 273 1.48 38.13 4.16
CA VAL A 273 1.90 37.45 2.91
C VAL A 273 3.34 36.93 3.03
N LYS A 274 4.23 37.71 3.64
CA LYS A 274 5.61 37.29 3.92
C LYS A 274 5.67 36.08 4.86
N ASN A 275 4.82 36.04 5.89
CA ASN A 275 4.72 34.88 6.78
C ASN A 275 4.23 33.66 6.02
N ALA A 276 3.22 33.80 5.16
CA ALA A 276 2.70 32.70 4.32
C ALA A 276 3.79 32.12 3.38
N TRP A 277 4.56 32.98 2.72
CA TRP A 277 5.73 32.56 1.92
C TRP A 277 6.79 31.82 2.75
N THR A 278 7.04 32.29 3.98
CA THR A 278 8.02 31.65 4.88
C THR A 278 7.56 30.25 5.24
N THR A 279 6.28 30.09 5.61
CA THR A 279 5.67 28.78 5.89
C THR A 279 5.70 27.87 4.67
N TYR A 280 5.35 28.38 3.48
CA TYR A 280 5.37 27.62 2.23
C TYR A 280 6.78 27.12 1.88
N LEU A 281 7.80 27.98 1.96
CA LEU A 281 9.19 27.59 1.68
C LEU A 281 9.74 26.63 2.75
N GLN A 282 9.35 26.81 4.02
CA GLN A 282 9.71 25.88 5.09
C GLN A 282 9.11 24.50 4.85
N LYS A 283 7.82 24.43 4.52
CA LYS A 283 7.12 23.19 4.12
C LYS A 283 7.82 22.53 2.93
N THR A 284 8.08 23.31 1.87
CA THR A 284 8.75 22.84 0.65
C THR A 284 10.12 22.26 0.95
N TYR A 285 10.89 22.91 1.82
CA TYR A 285 12.16 22.38 2.30
C TYR A 285 11.97 21.07 3.06
N MET A 286 11.08 21.05 4.05
CA MET A 286 10.84 19.89 4.91
C MET A 286 10.38 18.66 4.13
N LYS A 287 9.33 18.80 3.30
CA LYS A 287 8.68 17.70 2.55
C LYS A 287 9.49 17.23 1.33
N THR A 288 10.19 18.13 0.64
CA THR A 288 10.84 17.81 -0.64
C THR A 288 12.36 17.99 -0.60
N ALA A 289 12.84 19.20 -0.31
CA ALA A 289 14.25 19.53 -0.52
C ALA A 289 15.20 18.94 0.53
N SER A 290 14.70 18.65 1.75
CA SER A 290 15.54 18.21 2.86
C SER A 290 16.17 16.84 2.62
N LEU A 291 15.44 15.91 2.01
CA LEU A 291 15.96 14.59 1.63
C LEU A 291 17.08 14.70 0.58
N MET A 292 16.94 15.61 -0.39
CA MET A 292 17.97 15.85 -1.42
C MET A 292 19.21 16.53 -0.83
N ALA A 293 19.01 17.58 -0.02
CA ALA A 293 20.09 18.33 0.63
C ALA A 293 20.91 17.46 1.58
N LYS A 294 20.23 16.75 2.49
CA LYS A 294 20.88 15.92 3.50
C LYS A 294 21.45 14.63 2.89
N GLY A 295 20.82 14.07 1.85
CA GLY A 295 21.37 12.97 1.05
C GLY A 295 22.67 13.33 0.34
N ALA A 296 22.73 14.49 -0.34
CA ALA A 296 23.94 14.98 -0.98
C ALA A 296 25.07 15.24 0.03
N ARG A 297 24.75 15.87 1.17
CA ARG A 297 25.72 16.11 2.25
C ARG A 297 26.25 14.79 2.83
N ALA A 298 25.37 13.85 3.16
CA ALA A 298 25.75 12.54 3.68
C ALA A 298 26.65 11.77 2.69
N ALA A 299 26.40 11.87 1.38
CA ALA A 299 27.28 11.28 0.37
C ALA A 299 28.71 11.82 0.48
N THR A 300 28.84 13.12 0.72
CA THR A 300 30.12 13.82 0.87
C THR A 300 30.82 13.45 2.19
N CYS A 301 30.07 13.27 3.28
CA CYS A 301 30.60 12.77 4.56
C CYS A 301 31.13 11.34 4.44
N LEU A 302 30.38 10.45 3.78
CA LEU A 302 30.81 9.08 3.51
C LEU A 302 32.05 9.03 2.60
N GLY A 303 32.23 10.02 1.73
CA GLY A 303 33.44 10.25 0.92
C GLY A 303 34.65 10.78 1.70
N GLY A 304 34.58 10.80 3.05
CA GLY A 304 35.71 11.15 3.90
C GLY A 304 35.92 12.65 4.08
N SER A 305 34.96 13.49 3.67
CA SER A 305 35.01 14.91 4.01
C SER A 305 34.75 15.10 5.50
N THR A 306 35.38 16.09 6.16
CA THR A 306 35.27 16.40 7.60
C THR A 306 34.69 17.79 7.87
N GLU A 307 34.35 18.10 9.13
CA GLU A 307 33.88 19.43 9.53
C GLU A 307 34.84 20.54 9.09
N GLY A 308 34.29 21.66 8.61
CA GLY A 308 35.04 22.79 8.08
C GLY A 308 35.45 22.67 6.60
N GLU A 309 35.23 21.53 5.94
CA GLU A 309 35.47 21.39 4.51
C GLU A 309 34.26 21.86 3.69
N ILE A 310 34.52 22.74 2.71
CA ILE A 310 33.49 23.44 1.93
C ILE A 310 32.58 22.49 1.13
N TYR A 311 33.07 21.30 0.76
CA TYR A 311 32.35 20.36 -0.10
C TYR A 311 31.02 19.89 0.50
N ARG A 312 30.96 19.74 1.83
CA ARG A 312 29.73 19.39 2.57
C ARG A 312 28.67 20.47 2.45
N GLU A 313 29.08 21.73 2.56
CA GLU A 313 28.20 22.89 2.45
C GLU A 313 27.72 23.08 1.01
N VAL A 314 28.59 22.86 0.03
CA VAL A 314 28.23 22.86 -1.39
C VAL A 314 27.16 21.81 -1.69
N ALA A 315 27.35 20.58 -1.22
CA ALA A 315 26.42 19.49 -1.44
C ALA A 315 25.04 19.76 -0.81
N TYR A 316 25.03 20.23 0.43
CA TYR A 316 23.79 20.60 1.12
C TYR A 316 23.07 21.75 0.41
N ALA A 317 23.78 22.84 0.09
CA ALA A 317 23.21 24.01 -0.57
C ALA A 317 22.66 23.68 -1.96
N TYR A 318 23.37 22.85 -2.73
CA TYR A 318 22.90 22.39 -4.04
C TYR A 318 21.59 21.62 -3.90
N GLY A 319 21.55 20.58 -3.06
CA GLY A 319 20.36 19.74 -2.91
C GLY A 319 19.16 20.54 -2.36
N ARG A 320 19.41 21.51 -1.47
CA ARG A 320 18.38 22.42 -0.94
C ARG A 320 17.77 23.28 -2.05
N ASN A 321 18.62 23.98 -2.81
CA ASN A 321 18.17 24.90 -3.85
C ASN A 321 17.50 24.16 -5.02
N LEU A 322 18.09 23.04 -5.47
CA LEU A 322 17.51 22.21 -6.52
C LEU A 322 16.16 21.62 -6.09
N GLY A 323 16.05 21.14 -4.85
CA GLY A 323 14.82 20.57 -4.32
C GLY A 323 13.68 21.59 -4.23
N ILE A 324 13.98 22.85 -3.85
CA ILE A 324 12.99 23.94 -3.86
C ILE A 324 12.59 24.30 -5.30
N ALA A 325 13.56 24.46 -6.21
CA ALA A 325 13.27 24.71 -7.61
C ALA A 325 12.39 23.62 -8.24
N PHE A 326 12.66 22.35 -7.92
CA PHE A 326 11.89 21.21 -8.40
C PHE A 326 10.43 21.24 -7.92
N GLN A 327 10.19 21.60 -6.65
CA GLN A 327 8.82 21.72 -6.12
C GLN A 327 8.08 22.91 -6.73
N LEU A 328 8.74 24.06 -6.88
CA LEU A 328 8.12 25.22 -7.53
C LEU A 328 7.67 24.92 -8.97
N VAL A 329 8.44 24.12 -9.71
CA VAL A 329 8.04 23.66 -11.05
C VAL A 329 6.84 22.71 -10.98
N ASP A 330 6.81 21.78 -10.02
CA ASP A 330 5.68 20.86 -9.82
C ASP A 330 4.38 21.64 -9.49
N ASP A 331 4.49 22.65 -8.62
CA ASP A 331 3.37 23.53 -8.26
C ASP A 331 2.86 24.33 -9.46
N ILE A 332 3.73 24.79 -10.38
CA ILE A 332 3.31 25.45 -11.63
C ILE A 332 2.49 24.49 -12.50
N LEU A 333 2.96 23.25 -12.62
CA LEU A 333 2.29 22.24 -13.44
C LEU A 333 0.88 21.92 -12.94
N ASP A 334 0.57 22.07 -11.64
CA ASP A 334 -0.80 21.87 -11.12
C ASP A 334 -1.81 22.88 -11.67
N TYR A 335 -1.38 24.11 -11.97
CA TYR A 335 -2.23 25.16 -12.57
C TYR A 335 -2.23 25.09 -14.09
N GLU A 336 -1.11 24.72 -14.72
CA GLU A 336 -0.97 24.63 -16.18
C GLU A 336 -1.52 23.32 -16.77
N ALA A 337 -1.62 22.24 -15.99
CA ALA A 337 -2.16 20.95 -16.43
C ALA A 337 -3.63 21.01 -16.93
N VAL A 338 -4.33 22.11 -16.64
CA VAL A 338 -5.70 22.31 -17.13
C VAL A 338 -5.76 22.90 -18.55
N GLU A 339 -4.64 23.28 -19.17
CA GLU A 339 -4.64 23.54 -20.61
C GLU A 339 -4.53 22.27 -21.46
N ASP A 340 -3.99 21.12 -21.00
CA ASP A 340 -3.94 19.92 -21.89
C ASP A 340 -4.30 18.45 -21.42
N THR A 341 -4.73 18.17 -20.18
CA THR A 341 -5.28 16.83 -19.81
C THR A 341 -6.55 16.88 -18.94
N LEU A 342 -7.64 16.18 -19.31
CA LEU A 342 -8.72 15.79 -18.38
C LEU A 342 -8.53 14.33 -17.97
N GLY A 343 -8.06 14.16 -16.74
CA GLY A 343 -7.78 12.87 -16.11
C GLY A 343 -7.10 13.03 -14.73
N LYS A 344 -6.48 14.19 -14.48
CA LYS A 344 -6.26 14.72 -13.13
C LYS A 344 -7.01 16.04 -13.03
N PRO A 345 -7.80 16.30 -11.97
CA PRO A 345 -8.28 17.65 -11.73
C PRO A 345 -7.04 18.52 -11.50
N GLY A 346 -6.73 19.45 -12.41
CA GLY A 346 -5.71 20.46 -12.10
C GLY A 346 -6.28 21.45 -11.10
N GLY A 347 -5.42 21.96 -10.22
CA GLY A 347 -5.82 22.52 -8.94
C GLY A 347 -6.04 21.44 -7.88
N ALA A 348 -5.37 20.28 -7.98
CA ALA A 348 -5.41 19.26 -6.94
C ALA A 348 -4.89 19.84 -5.61
N ASP A 349 -3.89 20.72 -5.68
CA ASP A 349 -3.39 21.40 -4.48
C ASP A 349 -4.46 22.29 -3.86
N LEU A 350 -5.21 23.04 -4.67
CA LEU A 350 -6.32 23.87 -4.18
C LEU A 350 -7.46 23.04 -3.62
N GLN A 351 -7.78 21.89 -4.21
CA GLN A 351 -8.80 20.96 -3.71
C GLN A 351 -8.39 20.34 -2.36
N LEU A 352 -7.09 20.13 -2.15
CA LEU A 352 -6.51 19.71 -0.88
C LEU A 352 -6.36 20.88 0.11
N GLY A 353 -6.84 22.08 -0.25
CA GLY A 353 -6.81 23.26 0.61
C GLY A 353 -5.45 23.96 0.68
N LEU A 354 -4.55 23.70 -0.27
CA LEU A 354 -3.16 24.16 -0.26
C LEU A 354 -2.97 25.40 -1.13
N ALA A 355 -2.45 26.47 -0.52
CA ALA A 355 -2.00 27.66 -1.25
C ALA A 355 -0.52 27.51 -1.62
N THR A 356 -0.25 27.20 -2.88
CA THR A 356 1.09 27.03 -3.45
C THR A 356 1.62 28.32 -4.09
N GLY A 357 2.86 28.31 -4.59
CA GLY A 357 3.54 29.50 -5.13
C GLY A 357 2.68 30.39 -6.05
N PRO A 358 1.99 29.84 -7.06
CA PRO A 358 1.15 30.63 -7.95
C PRO A 358 -0.01 31.33 -7.23
N ALA A 359 -0.66 30.63 -6.27
CA ALA A 359 -1.74 31.19 -5.45
C ALA A 359 -1.25 32.29 -4.49
N LEU A 360 -0.06 32.13 -3.90
CA LEU A 360 0.52 33.13 -3.00
C LEU A 360 0.89 34.43 -3.73
N TYR A 361 1.47 34.34 -4.93
CA TYR A 361 1.71 35.53 -5.74
C TYR A 361 0.41 36.15 -6.26
N ALA A 362 -0.59 35.34 -6.62
CA ALA A 362 -1.91 35.86 -6.99
C ALA A 362 -2.55 36.64 -5.85
N TRP A 363 -2.35 36.22 -4.60
CA TRP A 363 -2.84 36.94 -3.42
C TRP A 363 -2.17 38.32 -3.21
N GLU A 364 -0.92 38.48 -3.63
CA GLU A 364 -0.26 39.80 -3.60
C GLU A 364 -0.92 40.81 -4.56
N GLU A 365 -1.49 40.32 -5.65
CA GLU A 365 -2.12 41.14 -6.70
C GLU A 365 -3.64 41.27 -6.52
N HIS A 366 -4.26 40.25 -5.94
CA HIS A 366 -5.70 40.15 -5.70
C HIS A 366 -5.96 39.84 -4.23
N ALA A 367 -6.23 40.87 -3.43
CA ALA A 367 -6.46 40.77 -1.99
C ALA A 367 -7.64 39.84 -1.64
N GLU A 368 -8.60 39.69 -2.56
CA GLU A 368 -9.76 38.80 -2.49
C GLU A 368 -9.39 37.32 -2.43
N MET A 369 -8.17 36.94 -2.81
CA MET A 369 -7.63 35.58 -2.66
C MET A 369 -7.43 35.20 -1.17
N GLY A 370 -7.19 36.17 -0.29
CA GLY A 370 -6.89 35.94 1.13
C GLY A 370 -7.99 35.19 1.88
N PRO A 371 -9.26 35.63 1.80
CA PRO A 371 -10.38 34.90 2.36
C PRO A 371 -10.54 33.48 1.81
N LEU A 372 -10.15 33.21 0.55
CA LEU A 372 -10.21 31.87 -0.05
C LEU A 372 -9.14 30.95 0.57
N ILE A 373 -7.91 31.45 0.67
CA ILE A 373 -6.77 30.75 1.29
C ILE A 373 -7.07 30.46 2.76
N GLN A 374 -7.63 31.43 3.50
CA GLN A 374 -7.95 31.28 4.92
C GLN A 374 -8.90 30.12 5.19
N ARG A 375 -9.94 29.97 4.36
CA ARG A 375 -10.91 28.87 4.48
C ARG A 375 -10.51 27.62 3.70
N LYS A 376 -9.25 27.53 3.26
CA LYS A 376 -8.70 26.37 2.54
C LYS A 376 -9.54 25.98 1.32
N PHE A 377 -10.10 26.97 0.62
CA PHE A 377 -10.95 26.75 -0.56
C PHE A 377 -12.13 25.78 -0.30
N SER A 378 -12.64 25.73 0.92
CA SER A 378 -13.63 24.73 1.35
C SER A 378 -15.07 24.99 0.89
N ASN A 379 -15.40 26.22 0.48
CA ASN A 379 -16.75 26.52 0.01
C ASN A 379 -16.91 26.13 -1.48
N PRO A 380 -18.12 25.76 -1.91
CA PRO A 380 -18.41 25.53 -3.33
C PRO A 380 -18.06 26.76 -4.18
N GLY A 381 -17.26 26.59 -5.24
CA GLY A 381 -16.82 27.68 -6.12
C GLY A 381 -15.49 28.33 -5.74
N ASP A 382 -14.91 28.02 -4.58
CA ASP A 382 -13.66 28.64 -4.11
C ASP A 382 -12.47 28.27 -4.99
N VAL A 383 -12.35 26.99 -5.35
CA VAL A 383 -11.25 26.49 -6.18
C VAL A 383 -11.29 27.15 -7.55
N GLU A 384 -12.47 27.27 -8.15
CA GLU A 384 -12.69 27.93 -9.44
C GLU A 384 -12.33 29.41 -9.36
N THR A 385 -12.77 30.09 -8.32
CA THR A 385 -12.48 31.52 -8.09
C THR A 385 -10.99 31.76 -7.86
N ALA A 386 -10.34 30.92 -7.06
CA ALA A 386 -8.91 30.98 -6.78
C ALA A 386 -8.08 30.80 -8.05
N ARG A 387 -8.47 29.84 -8.91
CA ARG A 387 -7.83 29.61 -10.20
C ARG A 387 -7.99 30.80 -11.15
N ASP A 388 -9.16 31.42 -11.16
CA ASP A 388 -9.40 32.62 -11.95
C ASP A 388 -8.53 33.79 -11.50
N TYR A 389 -8.30 33.96 -10.18
CA TYR A 389 -7.34 34.94 -9.68
C TYR A 389 -5.91 34.62 -10.11
N VAL A 390 -5.47 33.36 -10.01
CA VAL A 390 -4.15 32.96 -10.49
C VAL A 390 -3.99 33.26 -11.97
N ARG A 391 -5.00 32.98 -12.81
CA ARG A 391 -4.99 33.27 -14.26
C ARG A 391 -4.91 34.76 -14.58
N LYS A 392 -5.59 35.60 -13.79
CA LYS A 392 -5.61 37.06 -13.97
C LYS A 392 -4.36 37.76 -13.40
N SER A 393 -3.57 37.04 -12.62
CA SER A 393 -2.35 37.52 -11.97
C SER A 393 -1.09 37.15 -12.74
N SER A 394 0.05 37.70 -12.32
CA SER A 394 1.38 37.23 -12.75
C SER A 394 1.93 36.06 -11.92
N GLY A 395 1.08 35.38 -11.13
CA GLY A 395 1.52 34.38 -10.15
C GLY A 395 2.27 33.18 -10.71
N VAL A 396 1.85 32.64 -11.86
CA VAL A 396 2.54 31.52 -12.52
C VAL A 396 3.93 31.95 -13.01
N GLU A 397 4.02 33.10 -13.70
CA GLU A 397 5.28 33.62 -14.23
C GLU A 397 6.27 33.96 -13.11
N ARG A 398 5.80 34.59 -12.03
CA ARG A 398 6.64 34.89 -10.87
C ARG A 398 7.12 33.63 -10.16
N THR A 399 6.28 32.60 -10.05
CA THR A 399 6.71 31.29 -9.52
C THR A 399 7.78 30.65 -10.41
N ARG A 400 7.63 30.75 -11.74
CA ARG A 400 8.60 30.27 -12.72
C ARG A 400 9.94 30.98 -12.58
N GLN A 401 9.92 32.30 -12.43
CA GLN A 401 11.11 33.10 -12.18
C GLN A 401 11.80 32.69 -10.87
N LEU A 402 11.06 32.50 -9.78
CA LEU A 402 11.60 32.04 -8.51
C LEU A 402 12.24 30.64 -8.62
N ALA A 403 11.62 29.72 -9.38
CA ALA A 403 12.19 28.40 -9.65
C ALA A 403 13.54 28.50 -10.39
N VAL A 404 13.63 29.37 -11.40
CA VAL A 404 14.87 29.66 -12.13
C VAL A 404 15.93 30.28 -11.22
N GLU A 405 15.55 31.18 -10.31
CA GLU A 405 16.47 31.76 -9.33
C GLU A 405 17.07 30.69 -8.41
N TYR A 406 16.26 29.78 -7.86
CA TYR A 406 16.76 28.67 -7.05
C TYR A 406 17.62 27.70 -7.87
N ALA A 407 17.25 27.39 -9.13
CA ALA A 407 18.08 26.57 -10.01
C ALA A 407 19.46 27.20 -10.28
N ASN A 408 19.48 28.52 -10.53
CA ASN A 408 20.73 29.27 -10.69
C ASN A 408 21.56 29.31 -9.41
N GLN A 409 20.93 29.46 -8.25
CA GLN A 409 21.61 29.37 -6.96
C GLN A 409 22.22 27.98 -6.74
N ALA A 410 21.51 26.90 -7.10
CA ALA A 410 22.04 25.54 -7.05
C ALA A 410 23.28 25.40 -7.96
N LYS A 411 23.23 25.93 -9.18
CA LYS A 411 24.36 25.93 -10.10
C LYS A 411 25.57 26.71 -9.57
N ASN A 412 25.33 27.90 -9.01
CA ASN A 412 26.39 28.78 -8.51
C ASN A 412 27.14 28.18 -7.32
N VAL A 413 26.48 27.43 -6.44
CA VAL A 413 27.16 26.81 -5.29
C VAL A 413 28.12 25.69 -5.68
N LEU A 414 28.07 25.16 -6.91
CA LEU A 414 29.01 24.15 -7.40
C LEU A 414 30.41 24.70 -7.73
N GLN A 415 30.58 26.03 -7.80
CA GLN A 415 31.85 26.66 -8.18
C GLN A 415 33.09 26.15 -7.41
N PRO A 416 33.02 25.88 -6.08
CA PRO A 416 34.18 25.38 -5.33
C PRO A 416 34.59 23.95 -5.67
N LEU A 417 33.77 23.17 -6.40
CA LEU A 417 34.12 21.81 -6.82
C LEU A 417 35.12 21.84 -7.99
N PRO A 418 36.12 20.94 -8.03
CA PRO A 418 37.00 20.80 -9.18
C PRO A 418 36.22 20.42 -10.44
N ASP A 419 36.71 20.87 -11.59
CA ASP A 419 36.08 20.54 -12.87
C ASP A 419 36.13 19.03 -13.13
N SER A 420 34.97 18.44 -13.39
CA SER A 420 34.76 17.02 -13.59
C SER A 420 33.47 16.78 -14.36
N ASP A 421 33.34 15.59 -14.97
CA ASP A 421 32.11 15.17 -15.63
C ASP A 421 30.91 15.17 -14.65
N ALA A 422 31.14 14.78 -13.40
CA ALA A 422 30.11 14.80 -12.34
C ALA A 422 29.64 16.22 -12.00
N LYS A 423 30.56 17.20 -11.91
CA LYS A 423 30.19 18.62 -11.75
C LYS A 423 29.39 19.11 -12.96
N GLY A 424 29.84 18.79 -14.18
CA GLY A 424 29.12 19.14 -15.42
C GLY A 424 27.71 18.54 -15.50
N ALA A 425 27.54 17.31 -15.01
CA ALA A 425 26.24 16.66 -14.87
C ALA A 425 25.35 17.34 -13.81
N LEU A 426 25.89 17.72 -12.65
CA LEU A 426 25.13 18.49 -11.65
C LEU A 426 24.65 19.84 -12.21
N GLU A 427 25.46 20.52 -13.04
CA GLU A 427 25.04 21.72 -13.77
C GLU A 427 23.96 21.43 -14.84
N ALA A 428 24.08 20.32 -15.57
CA ALA A 428 23.07 19.94 -16.56
C ALA A 428 21.72 19.56 -15.91
N LEU A 429 21.76 18.98 -14.70
CA LEU A 429 20.57 18.62 -13.95
C LEU A 429 19.77 19.87 -13.52
N THR A 430 20.44 20.98 -13.19
CA THR A 430 19.76 22.26 -12.90
C THR A 430 19.12 22.87 -14.14
N ASP A 431 19.67 22.60 -15.32
CA ASP A 431 19.13 23.08 -16.60
C ASP A 431 17.92 22.19 -17.03
N ARG A 432 17.93 20.89 -16.71
CA ARG A 432 16.88 19.91 -17.09
C ARG A 432 15.52 20.07 -16.42
N SER A 433 15.44 20.62 -15.21
CA SER A 433 14.15 20.91 -14.57
C SER A 433 13.27 21.89 -15.37
N THR A 434 13.81 22.53 -16.41
CA THR A 434 13.11 23.48 -17.30
C THR A 434 12.89 22.98 -18.74
N MET A 435 13.30 21.73 -19.09
CA MET A 435 13.49 21.29 -20.49
C MET A 435 12.32 20.56 -21.17
N SER A 436 11.36 19.99 -20.42
CA SER A 436 10.29 19.14 -20.99
C SER A 436 9.36 19.88 -21.96
N GLU A 437 9.07 21.15 -21.68
CA GLU A 437 8.22 22.02 -22.52
C GLU A 437 8.94 22.42 -23.82
N SER A 438 10.23 22.69 -23.75
CA SER A 438 11.04 23.07 -24.91
C SER A 438 11.16 21.95 -25.94
N LEU A 439 11.22 20.69 -25.49
CA LEU A 439 11.29 19.52 -26.37
C LEU A 439 9.96 19.23 -27.06
N GLN A 440 8.83 19.38 -26.36
CA GLN A 440 7.49 19.22 -26.96
C GLN A 440 7.27 20.28 -28.06
N LYS A 441 7.65 21.52 -27.78
CA LYS A 441 7.60 22.61 -28.77
C LYS A 441 8.48 22.32 -29.99
N LEU A 442 9.72 21.86 -29.79
CA LEU A 442 10.61 21.47 -30.88
C LEU A 442 9.98 20.39 -31.79
N ILE A 443 9.35 19.37 -31.20
CA ILE A 443 8.71 18.29 -31.97
C ILE A 443 7.53 18.83 -32.78
N LEU A 444 6.67 19.67 -32.19
CA LEU A 444 5.54 20.28 -32.88
C LEU A 444 5.98 21.23 -34.00
N ASP A 445 6.96 22.10 -33.76
CA ASP A 445 7.50 23.04 -34.75
C ASP A 445 8.20 22.29 -35.91
N THR A 446 8.90 21.19 -35.61
CA THR A 446 9.54 20.35 -36.63
C THR A 446 8.49 19.61 -37.45
N LEU A 447 7.42 19.10 -36.83
CA LEU A 447 6.30 18.50 -37.55
C LEU A 447 5.54 19.52 -38.38
N ASP A 448 5.41 20.76 -37.92
CA ASP A 448 4.73 21.80 -38.69
C ASP A 448 5.48 22.11 -39.99
N SER A 449 6.81 22.25 -39.88
CA SER A 449 7.69 22.53 -41.02
C SER A 449 7.92 21.34 -41.97
N GLN A 450 7.99 20.10 -41.46
CA GLN A 450 8.38 18.92 -42.24
C GLN A 450 7.24 17.93 -42.50
N SER A 451 6.04 18.16 -41.96
CA SER A 451 4.85 17.28 -41.99
C SER A 451 5.01 15.87 -41.39
N THR A 452 6.22 15.33 -41.31
CA THR A 452 6.55 14.05 -40.67
C THR A 452 8.02 14.09 -40.25
N ILE A 453 8.29 13.68 -39.01
CA ILE A 453 9.66 13.41 -38.55
C ILE A 453 9.95 11.95 -38.88
N LYS A 454 10.70 11.71 -39.95
CA LYS A 454 10.98 10.35 -40.45
C LYS A 454 11.88 9.54 -39.53
N ASP A 455 12.68 10.20 -38.70
CA ASP A 455 13.59 9.55 -37.77
C ASP A 455 13.90 10.52 -36.63
N THR A 456 13.39 10.23 -35.43
CA THR A 456 13.63 11.07 -34.25
C THR A 456 15.09 11.18 -33.85
N ARG A 457 16.00 10.33 -34.39
CA ARG A 457 17.44 10.44 -34.17
C ARG A 457 18.06 11.65 -34.86
N THR A 458 17.36 12.27 -35.83
CA THR A 458 17.83 13.50 -36.49
C THR A 458 17.50 14.76 -35.69
N LEU A 459 16.68 14.67 -34.64
CA LEU A 459 16.34 15.81 -33.79
C LEU A 459 17.51 16.12 -32.86
N THR A 460 17.78 17.40 -32.66
CA THR A 460 18.71 17.88 -31.63
C THR A 460 17.89 18.34 -30.45
N ILE A 461 17.98 17.62 -29.32
CA ILE A 461 17.26 17.98 -28.09
C ILE A 461 17.72 19.40 -27.67
N PRO A 462 16.82 20.30 -27.23
CA PRO A 462 17.21 21.63 -26.79
C PRO A 462 18.32 21.55 -25.75
N GLY A 463 19.41 22.30 -25.94
CA GLY A 463 20.60 22.25 -25.07
C GLY A 463 21.67 21.22 -25.44
N GLU A 464 21.41 20.33 -26.40
CA GLU A 464 22.42 19.41 -26.97
C GLU A 464 22.98 19.94 -28.29
N SER A 465 24.20 19.51 -28.65
CA SER A 465 24.87 19.90 -29.89
C SER A 465 24.86 18.80 -30.97
N GLU A 466 24.49 17.58 -30.62
CA GLU A 466 24.43 16.44 -31.53
C GLU A 466 22.99 15.98 -31.75
N PRO A 467 22.70 15.27 -32.85
CA PRO A 467 21.44 14.59 -33.05
C PRO A 467 21.20 13.49 -32.00
N ALA A 468 19.94 13.25 -31.66
CA ALA A 468 19.45 12.35 -30.62
C ALA A 468 19.63 10.85 -30.99
N THR A 469 20.82 10.41 -31.38
CA THR A 469 21.06 9.04 -31.84
C THR A 469 21.16 8.01 -30.71
N SER A 470 21.31 8.45 -29.46
CA SER A 470 21.48 7.56 -28.30
C SER A 470 20.16 6.99 -27.77
N HIS A 471 20.23 5.84 -27.08
CA HIS A 471 19.06 5.22 -26.47
C HIS A 471 18.37 6.14 -25.45
N ASP A 472 19.15 6.83 -24.62
CA ASP A 472 18.63 7.72 -23.56
C ASP A 472 17.97 8.98 -24.15
N ALA A 473 18.52 9.52 -25.24
CA ALA A 473 17.91 10.64 -25.96
C ALA A 473 16.55 10.22 -26.55
N GLN A 474 16.44 8.99 -27.06
CA GLN A 474 15.18 8.44 -27.56
C GLN A 474 14.17 8.16 -26.45
N ILE A 475 14.59 7.77 -25.24
CA ILE A 475 13.70 7.66 -24.07
C ILE A 475 13.14 9.05 -23.68
N THR A 476 13.98 10.08 -23.71
CA THR A 476 13.58 11.45 -23.41
C THR A 476 12.55 11.96 -24.43
N ILE A 477 12.79 11.70 -25.72
CA ILE A 477 11.85 11.99 -26.80
C ILE A 477 10.56 11.20 -26.63
N LEU A 478 10.61 9.91 -26.28
CA LEU A 478 9.43 9.08 -26.03
C LEU A 478 8.54 9.67 -24.91
N GLY A 479 9.14 10.24 -23.86
CA GLY A 479 8.39 10.96 -22.82
C GLY A 479 7.57 12.13 -23.38
N ALA A 480 8.20 12.95 -24.26
CA ALA A 480 7.52 14.04 -24.95
C ALA A 480 6.47 13.54 -25.96
N LEU A 481 6.78 12.48 -26.71
CA LEU A 481 5.87 11.88 -27.69
C LEU A 481 4.62 11.28 -27.01
N ASN A 482 4.76 10.58 -25.89
CA ASN A 482 3.62 10.06 -25.14
C ASN A 482 2.70 11.18 -24.62
N SER A 483 3.30 12.30 -24.18
CA SER A 483 2.55 13.49 -23.79
C SER A 483 1.72 14.03 -24.97
N LEU A 484 2.34 14.22 -26.14
CA LEU A 484 1.66 14.73 -27.33
C LEU A 484 0.67 13.72 -27.96
N LEU A 485 0.97 12.42 -27.91
CA LEU A 485 0.10 11.34 -28.37
C LEU A 485 -1.18 11.26 -27.54
N SER A 486 -1.07 11.43 -26.21
CA SER A 486 -2.24 11.43 -25.31
C SER A 486 -3.24 12.55 -25.61
N ARG A 487 -2.80 13.60 -26.32
CA ARG A 487 -3.58 14.74 -26.79
C ARG A 487 -4.04 14.59 -28.26
N GLU A 488 -3.75 13.45 -28.87
CA GLU A 488 -4.00 13.17 -30.31
C GLU A 488 -3.37 14.20 -31.27
N MET A 489 -2.37 14.97 -30.80
CA MET A 489 -1.69 15.99 -31.61
C MET A 489 -0.71 15.36 -32.60
N ILE A 490 -0.18 14.19 -32.25
CA ILE A 490 0.72 13.40 -33.07
C ILE A 490 0.27 11.93 -33.10
N THR A 491 0.76 11.19 -34.08
CA THR A 491 0.85 9.73 -34.01
C THR A 491 2.30 9.33 -34.26
N TYR A 492 2.77 8.21 -33.73
CA TYR A 492 4.12 7.76 -34.04
C TYR A 492 4.23 6.24 -34.21
N GLU A 493 5.18 5.81 -35.03
CA GLU A 493 5.57 4.42 -35.22
C GLU A 493 6.85 4.16 -34.44
N THR A 494 6.96 2.98 -33.81
CA THR A 494 8.16 2.56 -33.09
C THR A 494 9.01 1.64 -33.96
N HIS A 495 10.30 1.94 -34.04
CA HIS A 495 11.29 1.13 -34.73
C HIS A 495 12.30 0.57 -33.73
N ASP A 496 12.30 -0.74 -33.58
CA ASP A 496 13.23 -1.45 -32.70
C ASP A 496 14.55 -1.73 -33.42
N VAL A 497 15.66 -1.48 -32.72
CA VAL A 497 17.01 -1.85 -33.17
C VAL A 497 17.64 -2.74 -32.11
N PHE A 498 18.13 -3.91 -32.49
CA PHE A 498 18.84 -4.79 -31.58
C PHE A 498 20.34 -4.65 -31.82
N SER A 499 21.09 -4.43 -30.75
CA SER A 499 22.56 -4.45 -30.78
C SER A 499 23.08 -5.40 -29.70
N TYR A 500 24.24 -5.99 -29.91
CA TYR A 500 24.84 -6.93 -28.97
C TYR A 500 26.08 -6.31 -28.32
N ALA A 501 26.20 -6.48 -27.01
CA ALA A 501 27.36 -6.05 -26.23
C ALA A 501 28.03 -7.27 -25.59
N LEU A 502 29.35 -7.25 -25.46
CA LEU A 502 30.09 -8.31 -24.77
C LEU A 502 29.82 -8.28 -23.26
N THR A 503 29.78 -9.45 -22.62
CA THR A 503 29.90 -9.56 -21.15
C THR A 503 31.35 -9.37 -20.72
N PRO A 504 31.65 -9.17 -19.42
CA PRO A 504 33.03 -9.11 -18.95
C PRO A 504 33.86 -10.34 -19.37
N GLU A 505 33.25 -11.54 -19.33
CA GLU A 505 33.86 -12.78 -19.82
C GLU A 505 34.05 -12.75 -21.35
N GLY A 506 33.04 -12.30 -22.11
CA GLY A 506 33.14 -12.13 -23.56
C GLY A 506 34.27 -11.17 -23.98
N SER A 507 34.42 -10.04 -23.29
CA SER A 507 35.52 -9.08 -23.51
C SER A 507 36.88 -9.67 -23.16
N GLN A 508 36.97 -10.49 -22.12
CA GLN A 508 38.20 -11.20 -21.79
C GLN A 508 38.58 -12.18 -22.90
N ILE A 509 37.62 -12.96 -23.40
CA ILE A 509 37.84 -13.90 -24.51
C ILE A 509 38.24 -13.17 -25.81
N ALA A 510 37.59 -12.04 -26.11
CA ALA A 510 37.92 -11.22 -27.29
C ALA A 510 39.39 -10.75 -27.27
N LYS A 511 39.96 -10.49 -26.09
CA LYS A 511 41.36 -10.07 -25.90
C LYS A 511 42.32 -11.27 -25.83
N GLU A 512 42.07 -12.18 -24.89
CA GLU A 512 43.01 -13.23 -24.48
C GLU A 512 42.85 -14.55 -25.25
N GLY A 513 41.77 -14.70 -26.02
CA GLY A 513 41.39 -15.95 -26.70
C GLY A 513 40.43 -16.81 -25.88
N SER A 514 39.72 -17.68 -26.57
CA SER A 514 38.69 -18.54 -25.95
C SER A 514 39.29 -19.56 -25.00
N HIS A 515 38.48 -20.02 -24.05
CA HIS A 515 38.87 -21.02 -23.07
C HIS A 515 39.43 -22.28 -23.74
N GLU A 516 38.78 -22.75 -24.81
CA GLU A 516 39.23 -23.89 -25.62
C GLU A 516 40.57 -23.65 -26.32
N ALA A 517 40.83 -22.45 -26.83
CA ALA A 517 42.09 -22.11 -27.48
C ALA A 517 43.25 -21.98 -26.48
N ARG A 518 42.97 -21.42 -25.30
CA ARG A 518 43.93 -21.31 -24.19
C ARG A 518 44.30 -22.67 -23.61
N VAL A 519 43.32 -23.57 -23.46
CA VAL A 519 43.58 -24.97 -23.07
C VAL A 519 44.42 -25.67 -24.12
N TRP A 520 44.09 -25.54 -25.41
CA TRP A 520 44.93 -26.11 -26.46
C TRP A 520 46.36 -25.58 -26.36
N ALA A 521 46.57 -24.26 -26.25
CA ALA A 521 47.90 -23.66 -26.20
C ALA A 521 48.78 -24.19 -25.06
N ALA A 522 48.19 -24.46 -23.89
CA ALA A 522 48.87 -24.95 -22.69
C ALA A 522 49.33 -26.42 -22.75
N LEU A 523 48.83 -27.21 -23.69
CA LEU A 523 49.17 -28.64 -23.80
C LEU A 523 50.39 -28.89 -24.71
N PRO A 524 51.15 -29.97 -24.48
CA PRO A 524 52.22 -30.39 -25.39
C PRO A 524 51.65 -31.08 -26.64
N VAL A 525 52.43 -31.14 -27.72
CA VAL A 525 52.07 -31.90 -28.92
C VAL A 525 52.12 -33.41 -28.60
N LYS A 526 51.16 -34.18 -29.10
CA LYS A 526 51.11 -35.64 -28.88
C LYS A 526 52.44 -36.31 -29.24
N GLY A 527 53.02 -37.06 -28.30
CA GLY A 527 54.34 -37.69 -28.45
C GLY A 527 55.56 -36.77 -28.26
N GLN A 528 55.37 -35.47 -28.02
CA GLN A 528 56.44 -34.49 -27.75
C GLN A 528 56.15 -33.72 -26.47
N GLY A 529 56.47 -34.33 -25.32
CA GLY A 529 56.33 -33.73 -23.99
C GLY A 529 55.55 -34.61 -23.02
N LYS A 530 55.56 -34.25 -21.75
CA LYS A 530 54.86 -34.99 -20.70
C LYS A 530 53.37 -34.61 -20.70
N PRO A 531 52.44 -35.55 -20.83
CA PRO A 531 51.00 -35.25 -20.82
C PRO A 531 50.60 -34.46 -19.57
N VAL A 532 49.84 -33.37 -19.75
CA VAL A 532 49.47 -32.47 -18.64
C VAL A 532 48.21 -33.00 -17.97
N THR A 533 48.28 -33.24 -16.67
CA THR A 533 47.13 -33.73 -15.91
C THR A 533 46.07 -32.63 -15.73
N PRO A 534 44.79 -32.98 -15.47
CA PRO A 534 43.75 -31.97 -15.20
C PRO A 534 44.07 -31.04 -14.02
N VAL A 535 44.84 -31.51 -13.03
CA VAL A 535 45.28 -30.71 -11.88
C VAL A 535 46.33 -29.68 -12.29
N GLU A 536 47.29 -30.07 -13.12
CA GLU A 536 48.32 -29.17 -13.65
C GLU A 536 47.72 -28.16 -14.64
N LEU A 537 46.76 -28.58 -15.46
CA LEU A 537 46.05 -27.71 -16.39
C LEU A 537 45.29 -26.59 -15.63
N LYS A 538 44.58 -26.94 -14.55
CA LYS A 538 43.91 -25.94 -13.68
C LYS A 538 44.89 -24.92 -13.11
N LYS A 539 46.12 -25.35 -12.76
CA LYS A 539 47.16 -24.46 -12.24
C LYS A 539 47.74 -23.53 -13.32
N GLN A 540 47.78 -23.96 -14.59
CA GLN A 540 48.36 -23.18 -15.68
C GLN A 540 47.39 -22.17 -16.32
N VAL A 541 46.12 -22.54 -16.52
CA VAL A 541 45.14 -21.69 -17.22
C VAL A 541 44.01 -21.16 -16.34
N GLY A 542 43.96 -21.57 -15.06
CA GLY A 542 42.87 -21.26 -14.12
C GLY A 542 41.76 -22.31 -14.14
N ASP A 543 41.03 -22.45 -13.02
CA ASP A 543 40.03 -23.51 -12.83
C ASP A 543 38.86 -23.40 -13.82
N GLU A 544 38.39 -22.18 -14.07
CA GLU A 544 37.29 -21.89 -14.99
C GLU A 544 37.66 -22.18 -16.45
N THR A 545 38.79 -21.63 -16.92
CA THR A 545 39.35 -21.88 -18.26
C THR A 545 39.62 -23.38 -18.49
N ALA A 546 40.18 -24.07 -17.49
CA ALA A 546 40.48 -25.50 -17.59
C ALA A 546 39.20 -26.33 -17.72
N LYS A 547 38.17 -26.06 -16.90
CA LYS A 547 36.94 -26.84 -16.89
C LYS A 547 36.09 -26.60 -18.14
N VAL A 548 35.87 -25.34 -18.52
CA VAL A 548 35.03 -24.97 -19.67
C VAL A 548 35.77 -25.23 -21.00
N GLY A 549 37.06 -24.86 -21.05
CA GLY A 549 37.89 -24.99 -22.24
C GLY A 549 38.21 -26.45 -22.61
N GLN A 550 38.45 -27.33 -21.62
CA GLN A 550 38.73 -28.74 -21.87
C GLN A 550 37.58 -29.43 -22.62
N GLY A 551 36.34 -29.26 -22.15
CA GLY A 551 35.17 -29.91 -22.77
C GLY A 551 34.95 -29.48 -24.23
N ARG A 552 35.15 -28.19 -24.53
CA ARG A 552 35.02 -27.65 -25.90
C ARG A 552 36.19 -28.03 -26.79
N ALA A 553 37.41 -28.00 -26.27
CA ALA A 553 38.60 -28.44 -27.01
C ALA A 553 38.51 -29.94 -27.39
N PHE A 554 37.93 -30.79 -26.53
CA PHE A 554 37.61 -32.18 -26.87
C PHE A 554 36.56 -32.27 -27.98
N LYS A 555 35.46 -31.52 -27.85
CA LYS A 555 34.37 -31.52 -28.85
C LYS A 555 34.85 -31.04 -30.23
N ASN A 556 35.79 -30.10 -30.27
CA ASN A 556 36.38 -29.57 -31.49
C ASN A 556 37.51 -30.47 -32.05
N GLY A 557 37.86 -31.56 -31.36
CA GLY A 557 38.95 -32.45 -31.77
C GLY A 557 40.35 -31.84 -31.62
N TRP A 558 40.50 -30.76 -30.84
CA TRP A 558 41.76 -30.03 -30.69
C TRP A 558 42.74 -30.77 -29.75
N ILE A 559 42.21 -31.49 -28.76
CA ILE A 559 42.98 -32.17 -27.71
C ILE A 559 42.55 -33.63 -27.56
N GLY A 560 43.45 -34.46 -27.01
CA GLY A 560 43.24 -35.90 -26.80
C GLY A 560 43.82 -36.37 -25.47
N LYS A 561 43.51 -37.60 -25.06
CA LYS A 561 44.06 -38.22 -23.85
C LYS A 561 45.28 -39.09 -24.18
N GLU A 562 46.29 -39.01 -23.33
CA GLU A 562 47.48 -39.87 -23.35
C GLU A 562 47.83 -40.26 -21.90
N GLY A 563 47.51 -41.49 -21.51
CA GLY A 563 47.53 -41.91 -20.10
C GLY A 563 46.53 -41.12 -19.25
N ASP A 564 46.98 -40.62 -18.09
CA ASP A 564 46.20 -39.78 -17.19
C ASP A 564 46.26 -38.27 -17.54
N GLY A 565 46.90 -37.90 -18.65
CA GLY A 565 47.10 -36.51 -19.07
C GLY A 565 46.49 -36.16 -20.43
N LEU A 566 46.56 -34.87 -20.77
CA LEU A 566 46.00 -34.26 -21.98
C LEU A 566 47.14 -33.79 -22.92
N VAL A 567 46.91 -33.91 -24.22
CA VAL A 567 47.85 -33.49 -25.29
C VAL A 567 47.12 -32.84 -26.46
N LYS A 568 47.82 -32.03 -27.26
CA LYS A 568 47.32 -31.47 -28.52
C LYS A 568 47.20 -32.57 -29.57
N VAL A 569 46.08 -32.61 -30.27
CA VAL A 569 45.83 -33.50 -31.42
C VAL A 569 45.80 -32.72 -32.73
N ALA A 570 45.32 -31.48 -32.72
CA ALA A 570 45.38 -30.59 -33.86
C ALA A 570 46.71 -29.82 -33.88
N ASP A 571 47.36 -29.74 -35.04
CA ASP A 571 48.62 -29.00 -35.25
C ASP A 571 48.41 -27.47 -35.22
N SER A 572 47.23 -27.00 -35.61
CA SER A 572 46.82 -25.59 -35.55
C SER A 572 45.32 -25.47 -35.33
N ILE A 573 44.88 -24.36 -34.74
CA ILE A 573 43.47 -24.08 -34.44
C ILE A 573 43.07 -22.69 -34.93
N LYS A 574 41.80 -22.52 -35.27
CA LYS A 574 41.18 -21.21 -35.54
C LYS A 574 40.22 -20.88 -34.42
N ASP A 575 40.54 -19.84 -33.64
CA ASP A 575 39.70 -19.39 -32.53
C ASP A 575 38.50 -18.57 -33.05
N THR A 576 37.49 -19.28 -33.57
CA THR A 576 36.28 -18.65 -34.13
C THR A 576 35.52 -17.87 -33.08
N THR A 577 35.42 -18.39 -31.84
CA THR A 577 34.79 -17.70 -30.72
C THR A 577 35.42 -16.32 -30.49
N LYS A 578 36.76 -16.21 -30.49
CA LYS A 578 37.44 -14.91 -30.35
C LYS A 578 37.10 -13.95 -31.49
N LEU A 579 37.16 -14.42 -32.73
CA LEU A 579 36.90 -13.60 -33.91
C LEU A 579 35.45 -13.08 -33.94
N GLU A 580 34.49 -13.93 -33.58
CA GLU A 580 33.07 -13.56 -33.49
C GLU A 580 32.83 -12.51 -32.40
N LEU A 581 33.48 -12.62 -31.24
CA LEU A 581 33.33 -11.63 -30.17
C LEU A 581 34.03 -10.30 -30.51
N GLN A 582 35.16 -10.32 -31.21
CA GLN A 582 35.82 -9.10 -31.72
C GLN A 582 34.98 -8.38 -32.79
N GLU A 583 34.26 -9.13 -33.62
CA GLU A 583 33.31 -8.56 -34.59
C GLU A 583 32.12 -7.89 -33.86
N ILE A 584 31.57 -8.53 -32.83
CA ILE A 584 30.49 -7.95 -32.01
C ILE A 584 30.98 -6.71 -31.25
N GLU A 585 32.20 -6.72 -30.72
CA GLU A 585 32.80 -5.56 -30.03
C GLU A 585 32.93 -4.33 -30.93
N SER A 586 33.21 -4.54 -32.22
CA SER A 586 33.44 -3.46 -33.18
C SER A 586 32.18 -3.01 -33.92
N THR A 587 31.22 -3.90 -34.15
CA THR A 587 30.04 -3.63 -34.99
C THR A 587 28.72 -3.63 -34.25
N GLY A 588 28.67 -4.22 -33.05
CA GLY A 588 27.43 -4.42 -32.30
C GLY A 588 26.50 -5.48 -32.91
N ASP A 589 26.96 -6.24 -33.90
CA ASP A 589 26.22 -7.33 -34.56
C ASP A 589 27.19 -8.45 -35.02
N LEU A 590 26.67 -9.54 -35.59
CA LEU A 590 27.49 -10.65 -36.08
C LEU A 590 27.00 -11.15 -37.45
N LYS A 591 27.86 -11.09 -38.48
CA LYS A 591 27.53 -11.55 -39.84
C LYS A 591 27.23 -13.04 -39.95
N ALA A 592 27.75 -13.85 -39.02
CA ALA A 592 27.48 -15.29 -38.97
C ALA A 592 26.00 -15.62 -38.64
N GLY A 593 25.21 -14.62 -38.23
CA GLY A 593 23.76 -14.70 -38.09
C GLY A 593 23.28 -15.21 -36.73
N GLU A 594 21.95 -15.20 -36.56
CA GLU A 594 21.26 -15.42 -35.28
C GLU A 594 21.57 -16.75 -34.60
N LYS A 595 21.88 -17.80 -35.38
CA LYS A 595 22.22 -19.12 -34.84
C LYS A 595 23.48 -19.09 -33.97
N VAL A 596 24.47 -18.29 -34.36
CA VAL A 596 25.74 -18.14 -33.62
C VAL A 596 25.54 -17.19 -32.43
N LEU A 597 24.81 -16.10 -32.61
CA LEU A 597 24.41 -15.19 -31.52
C LEU A 597 23.61 -15.91 -30.42
N ALA A 598 22.73 -16.85 -30.77
CA ALA A 598 22.03 -17.69 -29.81
C ALA A 598 22.97 -18.59 -28.99
N ASP A 599 23.99 -19.19 -29.60
CA ASP A 599 25.02 -19.95 -28.86
C ASP A 599 25.83 -19.03 -27.94
N LEU A 600 26.29 -17.87 -28.41
CA LEU A 600 27.05 -16.90 -27.61
C LEU A 600 26.23 -16.35 -26.43
N ARG A 601 24.93 -16.09 -26.60
CA ARG A 601 24.02 -15.73 -25.49
C ARG A 601 23.83 -16.86 -24.50
N LYS A 602 23.63 -18.10 -24.97
CA LYS A 602 23.51 -19.28 -24.10
C LYS A 602 24.79 -19.51 -23.28
N ARG A 603 25.94 -19.16 -23.85
CA ARG A 603 27.25 -19.17 -23.19
C ARG A 603 27.49 -17.97 -22.28
N LYS A 604 26.56 -17.01 -22.20
CA LYS A 604 26.69 -15.75 -21.44
C LYS A 604 27.90 -14.89 -21.86
N LEU A 605 28.30 -14.96 -23.13
CA LEU A 605 29.41 -14.16 -23.67
C LEU A 605 28.96 -12.82 -24.26
N VAL A 606 27.68 -12.70 -24.61
CA VAL A 606 27.08 -11.49 -25.16
C VAL A 606 25.70 -11.23 -24.57
N VAL A 607 25.31 -9.97 -24.48
CA VAL A 607 24.01 -9.48 -24.03
C VAL A 607 23.36 -8.69 -25.16
N GLN A 608 22.08 -8.95 -25.41
CA GLN A 608 21.29 -8.20 -26.38
C GLN A 608 20.76 -6.93 -25.72
N ARG A 609 20.99 -5.78 -26.36
CA ARG A 609 20.44 -4.47 -26.00
C ARG A 609 19.37 -4.09 -27.02
N LYS A 610 18.24 -3.61 -26.52
CA LYS A 610 17.12 -3.14 -27.34
C LYS A 610 17.14 -1.61 -27.38
N GLY A 611 17.50 -1.04 -28.53
CA GLY A 611 17.30 0.36 -28.86
C GLY A 611 15.96 0.59 -29.55
N GLN A 612 15.43 1.80 -29.47
CA GLN A 612 14.18 2.19 -30.14
C GLN A 612 14.32 3.62 -30.67
N TRP A 613 13.70 3.91 -31.80
CA TRP A 613 13.53 5.26 -32.35
C TRP A 613 12.15 5.35 -33.01
N PHE A 614 11.72 6.55 -33.37
CA PHE A 614 10.34 6.80 -33.76
C PHE A 614 10.23 7.55 -35.09
N THR A 615 9.19 7.21 -35.85
CA THR A 615 8.69 8.05 -36.94
C THR A 615 7.45 8.77 -36.42
N VAL A 616 7.39 10.09 -36.53
CA VAL A 616 6.30 10.91 -35.96
C VAL A 616 5.51 11.59 -37.07
N HIS A 617 4.20 11.50 -37.01
CA HIS A 617 3.25 12.11 -37.95
C HIS A 617 2.34 13.10 -37.23
N LYS A 618 1.75 14.04 -38.00
CA LYS A 618 0.67 14.89 -37.51
C LYS A 618 -0.55 14.02 -37.15
N GLY A 619 -1.06 14.19 -35.94
CA GLY A 619 -2.28 13.56 -35.48
C GLY A 619 -3.52 14.30 -35.97
N PRO A 620 -4.73 13.76 -35.73
CA PRO A 620 -5.99 14.38 -36.15
C PRO A 620 -6.22 15.76 -35.50
N ASN A 621 -5.67 16.00 -34.30
CA ASN A 621 -5.77 17.26 -33.58
C ASN A 621 -4.43 18.02 -33.59
N PHE A 622 -3.62 17.85 -34.66
CA PHE A 622 -2.34 18.54 -34.77
C PHE A 622 -2.53 20.06 -34.71
N SER A 623 -1.85 20.69 -33.76
CA SER A 623 -1.79 22.14 -33.59
C SER A 623 -0.41 22.51 -33.08
N THR A 624 0.10 23.65 -33.51
CA THR A 624 1.30 24.27 -32.90
C THR A 624 0.96 24.97 -31.57
N SER A 625 -0.33 25.10 -31.27
CA SER A 625 -0.90 25.63 -30.02
C SER A 625 -1.65 24.52 -29.27
N THR A 626 -1.24 24.27 -28.04
CA THR A 626 -1.72 23.23 -27.10
C THR A 626 -3.06 23.59 -26.44
N ALA A 627 -4.09 23.94 -27.23
CA ALA A 627 -5.40 24.32 -26.69
C ALA A 627 -6.35 23.09 -26.58
N LYS A 628 -6.77 22.76 -25.36
CA LYS A 628 -7.63 21.58 -25.08
C LYS A 628 -9.02 21.63 -25.71
N PRO A 629 -9.58 20.49 -26.16
CA PRO A 629 -11.02 20.32 -26.37
C PRO A 629 -11.83 20.40 -25.05
N GLU A 630 -13.06 20.94 -25.14
CA GLU A 630 -14.00 21.09 -24.04
C GLU A 630 -14.53 19.73 -23.56
N THR A 631 -14.84 19.56 -22.28
CA THR A 631 -15.26 18.24 -21.75
C THR A 631 -16.72 18.09 -21.44
N ASP A 632 -17.39 19.18 -21.11
CA ASP A 632 -18.82 19.16 -20.81
C ASP A 632 -19.52 20.34 -21.46
N LEU A 633 -20.82 20.13 -21.71
CA LEU A 633 -21.71 21.18 -22.19
C LEU A 633 -22.09 22.08 -21.01
N THR A 634 -21.76 23.37 -21.06
CA THR A 634 -22.13 24.32 -19.99
C THR A 634 -23.39 25.12 -20.34
N ALA A 635 -24.06 25.63 -19.32
CA ALA A 635 -25.23 26.51 -19.48
C ALA A 635 -24.89 27.78 -20.28
N ASP A 636 -23.69 28.33 -20.11
CA ASP A 636 -23.23 29.52 -20.84
C ASP A 636 -22.93 29.21 -22.30
N MET A 637 -22.36 28.04 -22.59
CA MET A 637 -22.18 27.59 -23.98
C MET A 637 -23.52 27.45 -24.68
N LEU A 638 -24.51 26.83 -24.02
CA LEU A 638 -25.89 26.70 -24.51
C LEU A 638 -26.51 28.06 -24.83
N THR A 639 -26.31 29.04 -23.95
CA THR A 639 -26.88 30.39 -24.07
C THR A 639 -26.19 31.24 -25.12
N SER A 640 -24.86 31.18 -25.19
CA SER A 640 -24.03 31.93 -26.15
C SER A 640 -23.96 31.29 -27.55
N GLY A 641 -24.31 30.01 -27.66
CA GLY A 641 -24.19 29.22 -28.89
C GLY A 641 -22.77 28.69 -29.16
N ALA A 642 -21.80 28.92 -28.26
CA ALA A 642 -20.41 28.50 -28.41
C ALA A 642 -20.24 26.98 -28.60
N TRP A 643 -21.14 26.16 -28.01
CA TRP A 643 -21.12 24.70 -28.17
C TRP A 643 -21.23 24.22 -29.63
N LYS A 644 -21.76 25.05 -30.53
CA LYS A 644 -21.88 24.69 -31.95
C LYS A 644 -20.53 24.64 -32.67
N THR A 645 -19.54 25.37 -32.15
CA THR A 645 -18.21 25.52 -32.76
C THR A 645 -17.11 24.92 -31.91
N SER A 646 -17.36 24.61 -30.64
CA SER A 646 -16.40 23.97 -29.74
C SER A 646 -16.25 22.47 -30.02
N THR A 647 -15.03 21.95 -29.83
CA THR A 647 -14.70 20.53 -29.98
C THR A 647 -14.78 19.84 -28.61
N PHE A 648 -15.55 18.75 -28.51
CA PHE A 648 -15.76 18.05 -27.24
C PHE A 648 -14.96 16.74 -27.13
N LYS A 649 -14.44 16.43 -25.94
CA LYS A 649 -13.85 15.12 -25.63
C LYS A 649 -14.94 14.04 -25.75
N LYS A 650 -14.63 12.92 -26.41
CA LYS A 650 -15.54 11.77 -26.49
C LYS A 650 -15.74 11.15 -25.11
N TYR A 651 -17.00 10.91 -24.75
CA TYR A 651 -17.35 10.24 -23.51
C TYR A 651 -16.96 8.77 -23.56
N ASN A 652 -16.30 8.26 -22.51
CA ASN A 652 -15.91 6.86 -22.43
C ASN A 652 -17.06 6.02 -21.87
N PHE A 653 -17.80 5.34 -22.75
CA PHE A 653 -18.90 4.46 -22.37
C PHE A 653 -18.43 3.11 -21.78
N GLU A 654 -17.14 2.80 -21.81
CA GLU A 654 -16.57 1.58 -21.24
C GLU A 654 -16.13 1.77 -19.78
N ALA A 655 -16.14 2.99 -19.25
CA ALA A 655 -15.82 3.25 -17.86
C ALA A 655 -17.03 2.97 -16.95
N GLU A 656 -16.79 2.34 -15.81
CA GLU A 656 -17.76 2.30 -14.71
C GLU A 656 -17.97 3.74 -14.23
N GLY A 657 -19.19 4.26 -14.43
CA GLY A 657 -19.53 5.63 -14.05
C GLY A 657 -19.34 5.87 -12.55
N ILE A 658 -19.37 7.14 -12.14
CA ILE A 658 -19.23 7.49 -10.73
C ILE A 658 -20.48 6.98 -9.98
N PRO A 659 -20.34 6.08 -8.99
CA PRO A 659 -21.48 5.62 -8.22
C PRO A 659 -22.09 6.80 -7.44
N PRO A 660 -23.43 6.94 -7.42
CA PRO A 660 -24.07 8.03 -6.72
C PRO A 660 -23.84 7.91 -5.21
N SER A 661 -23.63 9.04 -4.53
CA SER A 661 -23.57 9.08 -3.08
C SER A 661 -24.96 8.80 -2.50
N GLY A 662 -25.05 7.84 -1.58
CA GLY A 662 -26.30 7.43 -0.95
C GLY A 662 -26.05 6.75 0.40
N GLY A 663 -27.08 6.70 1.24
CA GLY A 663 -27.00 5.96 2.50
C GLY A 663 -26.99 4.45 2.27
N ALA A 664 -26.33 3.71 3.16
CA ALA A 664 -26.29 2.25 3.12
C ALA A 664 -26.90 1.62 4.37
N LEU A 665 -27.60 0.50 4.20
CA LEU A 665 -28.12 -0.32 5.31
C LEU A 665 -27.19 -1.51 5.55
N HIS A 666 -26.92 -1.78 6.82
CA HIS A 666 -26.11 -2.92 7.25
C HIS A 666 -26.72 -4.26 6.80
N GLN A 667 -25.89 -5.21 6.32
CA GLN A 667 -26.33 -6.49 5.75
C GLN A 667 -27.25 -7.27 6.71
N LEU A 668 -26.83 -7.39 7.97
CA LEU A 668 -27.62 -8.05 9.02
C LEU A 668 -29.00 -7.41 9.22
N LEU A 669 -29.10 -6.08 9.10
CA LEU A 669 -30.37 -5.37 9.28
C LEU A 669 -31.27 -5.52 8.05
N LYS A 670 -30.70 -5.62 6.84
CA LYS A 670 -31.45 -5.98 5.62
C LYS A 670 -32.10 -7.36 5.77
N VAL A 671 -31.33 -8.36 6.24
CA VAL A 671 -31.87 -9.71 6.48
C VAL A 671 -32.90 -9.71 7.61
N ARG A 672 -32.67 -8.92 8.68
CA ARG A 672 -33.65 -8.77 9.76
C ARG A 672 -35.00 -8.30 9.24
N GLU A 673 -35.02 -7.28 8.39
CA GLU A 673 -36.26 -6.71 7.86
C GLU A 673 -37.02 -7.70 6.98
N GLU A 674 -36.29 -8.50 6.20
CA GLU A 674 -36.88 -9.54 5.36
C GLU A 674 -37.51 -10.66 6.20
N ILE A 675 -36.81 -11.16 7.22
CA ILE A 675 -37.36 -12.18 8.15
C ILE A 675 -38.57 -11.61 8.89
N ARG A 676 -38.51 -10.35 9.33
CA ARG A 676 -39.62 -9.63 9.97
C ARG A 676 -40.84 -9.56 9.03
N SER A 677 -40.62 -9.28 7.76
CA SER A 677 -41.68 -9.26 6.74
C SER A 677 -42.30 -10.66 6.54
N ILE A 678 -41.49 -11.73 6.50
CA ILE A 678 -41.99 -13.11 6.44
C ILE A 678 -42.91 -13.43 7.62
N PHE A 679 -42.54 -13.05 8.84
CA PHE A 679 -43.40 -13.24 10.01
C PHE A 679 -44.73 -12.50 9.90
N MET A 680 -44.69 -11.23 9.46
CA MET A 680 -45.89 -10.40 9.27
C MET A 680 -46.82 -11.00 8.20
N GLU A 681 -46.28 -11.47 7.07
CA GLU A 681 -47.05 -12.17 6.04
C GLU A 681 -47.69 -13.48 6.54
N MET A 682 -47.04 -14.15 7.50
CA MET A 682 -47.54 -15.37 8.13
C MET A 682 -48.54 -15.10 9.27
N GLY A 683 -48.87 -13.82 9.50
CA GLY A 683 -49.86 -13.36 10.49
C GLY A 683 -49.33 -13.34 11.92
N PHE A 684 -48.03 -13.18 12.12
CA PHE A 684 -47.43 -13.00 13.44
C PHE A 684 -47.42 -11.52 13.84
N ALA A 685 -47.63 -11.27 15.12
CA ALA A 685 -47.42 -9.96 15.72
C ALA A 685 -46.04 -9.89 16.39
N GLU A 686 -45.37 -8.75 16.24
CA GLU A 686 -44.05 -8.53 16.83
C GLU A 686 -44.19 -8.25 18.33
N MET A 687 -43.50 -9.01 19.17
CA MET A 687 -43.53 -8.84 20.63
C MET A 687 -42.43 -7.88 21.11
N PRO A 688 -42.69 -7.07 22.15
CA PRO A 688 -41.70 -6.16 22.70
C PRO A 688 -40.57 -6.93 23.39
N THR A 689 -39.33 -6.52 23.12
CA THR A 689 -38.11 -7.11 23.69
C THR A 689 -37.23 -6.09 24.40
N SER A 690 -37.79 -4.93 24.80
CA SER A 690 -37.11 -3.72 25.29
C SER A 690 -36.29 -3.85 26.58
N SER A 691 -35.95 -5.06 27.02
CA SER A 691 -35.05 -5.34 28.14
C SER A 691 -33.91 -6.27 27.74
N PHE A 692 -32.67 -5.78 27.83
CA PHE A 692 -31.47 -6.61 27.73
C PHE A 692 -31.10 -7.28 29.06
N VAL A 693 -31.56 -6.71 30.18
CA VAL A 693 -31.36 -7.26 31.51
C VAL A 693 -32.65 -7.96 31.94
N GLU A 694 -32.54 -9.23 32.30
CA GLU A 694 -33.66 -10.04 32.77
C GLU A 694 -33.39 -10.58 34.17
N SER A 695 -34.45 -10.90 34.90
CA SER A 695 -34.32 -11.70 36.12
C SER A 695 -34.12 -13.17 35.75
N ALA A 696 -33.37 -13.90 36.57
CA ALA A 696 -33.26 -15.35 36.48
C ALA A 696 -34.65 -16.03 36.56
N PHE A 697 -35.61 -15.38 37.23
CA PHE A 697 -37.01 -15.79 37.18
C PHE A 697 -37.53 -15.91 35.74
N TRP A 698 -37.54 -14.80 34.98
CA TRP A 698 -38.11 -14.79 33.63
C TRP A 698 -37.24 -15.50 32.61
N CYS A 699 -35.91 -15.42 32.78
CA CYS A 699 -34.99 -16.07 31.85
C CYS A 699 -34.94 -17.58 32.01
N PHE A 700 -35.25 -18.14 33.18
CA PHE A 700 -35.10 -19.57 33.41
C PHE A 700 -36.24 -20.21 34.21
N ASP A 701 -36.56 -19.70 35.39
CA ASP A 701 -37.55 -20.31 36.30
C ASP A 701 -38.94 -20.43 35.66
N ALA A 702 -39.42 -19.34 35.06
CA ALA A 702 -40.70 -19.24 34.37
C ALA A 702 -40.79 -20.19 33.16
N LEU A 703 -39.65 -20.62 32.62
CA LEU A 703 -39.56 -21.59 31.53
C LEU A 703 -39.49 -23.04 32.04
N PHE A 704 -39.59 -23.29 33.35
CA PHE A 704 -39.41 -24.62 33.92
C PHE A 704 -37.97 -25.19 33.79
N VAL A 705 -36.98 -24.33 33.53
CA VAL A 705 -35.55 -24.71 33.56
C VAL A 705 -35.12 -24.87 35.03
N PRO A 706 -34.53 -26.01 35.45
CA PRO A 706 -34.15 -26.20 36.85
C PRO A 706 -33.07 -25.21 37.31
N GLN A 707 -33.07 -24.86 38.60
CA GLN A 707 -32.08 -23.93 39.16
C GLN A 707 -30.64 -24.47 39.15
N GLN A 708 -30.46 -25.79 39.11
CA GLN A 708 -29.13 -26.42 39.00
C GLN A 708 -28.68 -26.63 37.54
N HIS A 709 -29.39 -26.06 36.56
CA HIS A 709 -29.06 -26.26 35.15
C HIS A 709 -27.71 -25.59 34.79
N PRO A 710 -26.77 -26.28 34.11
CA PRO A 710 -25.45 -25.72 33.78
C PRO A 710 -25.48 -24.40 33.04
N ALA A 711 -26.47 -24.18 32.16
CA ALA A 711 -26.63 -22.90 31.47
C ALA A 711 -26.79 -21.68 32.39
N ARG A 712 -27.11 -21.87 33.69
CA ARG A 712 -27.16 -20.81 34.70
C ARG A 712 -25.78 -20.52 35.33
N ASP A 713 -24.74 -21.29 35.04
CA ASP A 713 -23.42 -21.07 35.61
C ASP A 713 -22.78 -19.80 35.03
N LEU A 714 -21.85 -19.22 35.80
CA LEU A 714 -21.08 -18.03 35.40
C LEU A 714 -20.26 -18.25 34.11
N GLN A 715 -19.98 -19.50 33.76
CA GLN A 715 -19.26 -19.85 32.54
C GLN A 715 -20.13 -19.73 31.28
N ASP A 716 -21.47 -19.74 31.41
CA ASP A 716 -22.41 -19.68 30.27
C ASP A 716 -23.23 -18.39 30.27
N THR A 717 -23.49 -17.80 31.43
CA THR A 717 -24.37 -16.62 31.59
C THR A 717 -23.64 -15.42 32.19
N PHE A 718 -23.88 -14.24 31.62
CA PHE A 718 -23.43 -12.96 32.18
C PHE A 718 -24.40 -12.46 33.25
N TYR A 719 -23.99 -12.53 34.52
CA TYR A 719 -24.73 -11.93 35.63
C TYR A 719 -24.38 -10.46 35.84
N ILE A 720 -25.36 -9.68 36.28
CA ILE A 720 -25.20 -8.25 36.56
C ILE A 720 -24.58 -8.08 37.95
N SER A 721 -23.53 -7.25 38.03
CA SER A 721 -22.92 -6.89 39.32
C SER A 721 -23.65 -5.75 40.03
N ASP A 722 -24.24 -4.82 39.28
CA ASP A 722 -24.97 -3.67 39.79
C ASP A 722 -26.11 -3.22 38.84
N PRO A 723 -27.38 -3.26 39.27
CA PRO A 723 -27.87 -3.92 40.48
C PRO A 723 -27.80 -5.46 40.35
N PRO A 724 -27.40 -6.21 41.41
CA PRO A 724 -27.26 -7.67 41.31
C PRO A 724 -28.58 -8.44 41.42
N ALA A 725 -29.64 -7.80 41.94
CA ALA A 725 -30.92 -8.42 42.22
C ALA A 725 -32.09 -7.64 41.64
N SER A 726 -33.10 -8.36 41.15
CA SER A 726 -34.34 -7.82 40.63
C SER A 726 -35.32 -7.48 41.76
N LEU A 727 -36.38 -6.76 41.41
CA LEU A 727 -37.61 -6.74 42.20
C LEU A 727 -38.22 -8.14 42.24
N ASP A 728 -39.04 -8.39 43.26
CA ASP A 728 -39.71 -9.68 43.41
C ASP A 728 -40.77 -9.87 42.29
N PRO A 729 -40.87 -11.07 41.70
CA PRO A 729 -41.92 -11.38 40.72
C PRO A 729 -43.30 -11.35 41.36
N GLU A 730 -44.35 -11.34 40.52
CA GLU A 730 -45.74 -11.42 40.98
C GLU A 730 -45.91 -12.65 41.88
N LYS A 731 -46.32 -12.41 43.13
CA LYS A 731 -46.24 -13.38 44.22
C LYS A 731 -47.01 -14.66 43.90
N SER A 732 -48.22 -14.54 43.36
CA SER A 732 -49.07 -15.71 43.08
C SER A 732 -48.45 -16.60 42.00
N TYR A 733 -47.89 -16.02 40.95
CA TYR A 733 -47.23 -16.76 39.88
C TYR A 733 -45.93 -17.38 40.36
N TYR A 734 -45.12 -16.64 41.12
CA TYR A 734 -43.91 -17.15 41.74
C TYR A 734 -44.17 -18.38 42.62
N GLU A 735 -45.18 -18.32 43.50
CA GLU A 735 -45.55 -19.45 44.37
C GLU A 735 -45.96 -20.69 43.56
N ARG A 736 -46.71 -20.52 42.46
CA ARG A 736 -47.06 -21.63 41.57
C ARG A 736 -45.84 -22.22 40.87
N VAL A 737 -44.93 -21.39 40.35
CA VAL A 737 -43.69 -21.83 39.71
C VAL A 737 -42.82 -22.58 40.72
N ALA A 738 -42.54 -21.99 41.88
CA ALA A 738 -41.73 -22.62 42.93
C ALA A 738 -42.30 -23.98 43.35
N THR A 739 -43.63 -24.06 43.54
CA THR A 739 -44.31 -25.31 43.91
C THR A 739 -44.14 -26.39 42.83
N VAL A 740 -44.33 -26.05 41.55
CA VAL A 740 -44.22 -27.01 40.45
C VAL A 740 -42.78 -27.49 40.24
N HIS A 741 -41.80 -26.62 40.42
CA HIS A 741 -40.39 -27.00 40.36
C HIS A 741 -40.00 -27.95 41.50
N GLU A 742 -40.38 -27.63 42.75
CA GLU A 742 -39.92 -28.39 43.91
C GLU A 742 -40.75 -29.67 44.16
N HIS A 743 -42.08 -29.55 44.09
CA HIS A 743 -43.02 -30.62 44.49
C HIS A 743 -43.78 -31.26 43.32
N GLY A 744 -43.74 -30.64 42.14
CA GLY A 744 -44.55 -31.04 41.00
C GLY A 744 -45.97 -30.46 41.03
N GLY A 745 -46.77 -30.84 40.05
CA GLY A 745 -48.08 -30.27 39.77
C GLY A 745 -48.45 -30.45 38.31
N TYR A 746 -49.73 -30.25 37.97
CA TYR A 746 -50.20 -30.29 36.57
C TYR A 746 -49.88 -31.59 35.81
N GLY A 747 -49.83 -32.72 36.52
CA GLY A 747 -49.49 -34.03 35.95
C GLY A 747 -47.99 -34.36 35.96
N SER A 748 -47.15 -33.44 36.40
CA SER A 748 -45.70 -33.61 36.56
C SER A 748 -45.30 -33.87 38.00
N ILE A 749 -44.13 -34.49 38.17
CA ILE A 749 -43.51 -34.76 39.48
C ILE A 749 -42.52 -33.66 39.91
N GLY A 750 -42.37 -32.60 39.11
CA GLY A 750 -41.38 -31.54 39.33
C GLY A 750 -39.94 -32.03 39.17
N HIS A 751 -38.98 -31.17 39.54
CA HIS A 751 -37.56 -31.50 39.59
C HIS A 751 -37.15 -32.17 40.90
N ARG A 752 -38.00 -32.10 41.95
CA ARG A 752 -37.74 -32.69 43.27
C ARG A 752 -36.41 -32.23 43.88
N ALA A 753 -36.09 -30.96 43.64
CA ALA A 753 -34.88 -30.31 44.12
C ALA A 753 -35.27 -29.06 44.92
N PRO A 754 -34.48 -28.67 45.95
CA PRO A 754 -34.75 -27.48 46.75
C PRO A 754 -34.84 -26.22 45.88
N TRP A 755 -35.81 -25.37 46.21
CA TRP A 755 -36.01 -24.07 45.54
C TRP A 755 -35.32 -22.94 46.30
N SER A 756 -34.54 -22.11 45.61
CA SER A 756 -33.87 -20.93 46.18
C SER A 756 -34.46 -19.63 45.63
N HIS A 757 -34.98 -18.80 46.53
CA HIS A 757 -35.47 -17.47 46.17
C HIS A 757 -34.33 -16.52 45.72
N GLU A 758 -33.15 -16.65 46.32
CA GLU A 758 -31.98 -15.84 45.96
C GLU A 758 -31.53 -16.09 44.52
N GLU A 759 -31.64 -17.35 44.04
CA GLU A 759 -31.33 -17.68 42.65
C GLU A 759 -32.30 -17.00 41.67
N THR A 760 -33.59 -16.95 42.01
CA THR A 760 -34.63 -16.30 41.20
C THR A 760 -34.39 -14.80 41.00
N LYS A 761 -33.84 -14.13 42.02
CA LYS A 761 -33.65 -12.67 42.01
C LYS A 761 -32.43 -12.21 41.23
N LYS A 762 -31.49 -13.09 40.89
CA LYS A 762 -30.27 -12.68 40.18
C LYS A 762 -30.62 -12.01 38.85
N LEU A 763 -30.02 -10.84 38.61
CA LEU A 763 -30.11 -10.16 37.32
C LEU A 763 -29.01 -10.66 36.39
N LEU A 764 -29.35 -10.80 35.10
CA LEU A 764 -28.45 -11.29 34.06
C LEU A 764 -28.74 -10.62 32.72
N LEU A 765 -27.77 -10.63 31.81
CA LEU A 765 -28.02 -10.28 30.42
C LEU A 765 -28.79 -11.41 29.75
N ARG A 766 -29.90 -11.07 29.09
CA ARG A 766 -30.84 -12.03 28.50
C ARG A 766 -30.13 -13.00 27.56
N THR A 767 -30.16 -14.30 27.90
CA THR A 767 -29.43 -15.36 27.18
C THR A 767 -30.14 -15.88 25.93
N HIS A 768 -31.46 -15.69 25.87
CA HIS A 768 -32.33 -16.07 24.77
C HIS A 768 -33.65 -15.27 24.81
N THR A 769 -34.26 -15.01 23.65
CA THR A 769 -35.52 -14.26 23.55
C THR A 769 -36.73 -15.00 24.12
N THR A 770 -36.58 -16.29 24.46
CA THR A 770 -37.60 -17.11 25.12
C THR A 770 -38.08 -16.54 26.46
N ALA A 771 -37.25 -15.74 27.14
CA ALA A 771 -37.65 -15.00 28.33
C ALA A 771 -38.80 -14.01 28.01
N SER A 772 -38.68 -13.28 26.91
CA SER A 772 -39.71 -12.33 26.44
C SER A 772 -40.98 -13.07 26.01
N SER A 773 -40.85 -14.25 25.39
CA SER A 773 -42.00 -15.12 25.12
C SER A 773 -42.71 -15.57 26.39
N ALA A 774 -41.97 -15.97 27.43
CA ALA A 774 -42.57 -16.34 28.73
C ALA A 774 -43.39 -15.18 29.32
N HIS A 775 -42.84 -13.96 29.25
CA HIS A 775 -43.53 -12.76 29.72
C HIS A 775 -44.83 -12.50 28.94
N MET A 776 -44.78 -12.58 27.60
CA MET A 776 -45.97 -12.39 26.75
C MET A 776 -47.01 -13.50 26.93
N LEU A 777 -46.57 -14.75 27.09
CA LEU A 777 -47.45 -15.88 27.38
C LEU A 777 -48.13 -15.75 28.74
N TYR A 778 -47.41 -15.28 29.77
CA TYR A 778 -48.00 -14.97 31.07
C TYR A 778 -49.07 -13.87 30.95
N LYS A 779 -48.81 -12.78 30.22
CA LYS A 779 -49.81 -11.74 29.94
C LYS A 779 -51.04 -12.30 29.21
N LEU A 780 -50.85 -13.17 28.23
CA LEU A 780 -51.94 -13.82 27.50
C LEU A 780 -52.76 -14.73 28.43
N ALA A 781 -52.11 -15.49 29.31
CA ALA A 781 -52.77 -16.33 30.29
C ALA A 781 -53.53 -15.51 31.36
N ALA A 782 -52.99 -14.37 31.79
CA ALA A 782 -53.66 -13.45 32.72
C ALA A 782 -55.00 -12.95 32.15
N ARG A 783 -55.05 -12.64 30.84
CA ARG A 783 -56.31 -12.31 30.16
C ARG A 783 -57.32 -13.47 30.14
N CYS A 784 -56.86 -14.72 30.03
CA CYS A 784 -57.75 -15.89 30.16
C CYS A 784 -58.40 -15.97 31.55
N ARG A 785 -57.71 -15.47 32.59
CA ARG A 785 -58.24 -15.40 33.95
C ARG A 785 -59.10 -14.15 34.23
N GLY A 786 -59.24 -13.25 33.26
CA GLY A 786 -59.95 -11.98 33.43
C GLY A 786 -59.19 -10.93 34.24
N GLU A 787 -57.87 -11.06 34.35
CA GLU A 787 -57.01 -10.08 35.03
C GLU A 787 -56.69 -8.90 34.10
N GLU A 788 -56.74 -7.67 34.64
CA GLU A 788 -56.25 -6.48 33.94
C GLU A 788 -54.71 -6.49 33.95
N VAL A 789 -54.11 -6.37 32.77
CA VAL A 789 -52.65 -6.36 32.59
C VAL A 789 -52.24 -4.94 32.18
N GLU A 790 -51.31 -4.31 32.92
CA GLU A 790 -50.75 -3.01 32.54
C GLU A 790 -50.02 -3.08 31.17
N GLY A 791 -50.31 -2.11 30.30
CA GLY A 791 -49.71 -1.99 28.96
C GLY A 791 -50.66 -2.36 27.82
N ASP A 792 -51.21 -1.31 27.20
CA ASP A 792 -51.93 -1.19 25.92
C ASP A 792 -52.90 -2.32 25.46
N GLU A 793 -54.17 -1.95 25.30
CA GLU A 793 -55.26 -2.76 24.70
C GLU A 793 -54.94 -3.23 23.26
N LYS A 794 -53.89 -2.67 22.63
CA LYS A 794 -53.51 -2.91 21.23
C LYS A 794 -52.47 -4.01 20.99
N GLU A 795 -51.74 -4.48 22.02
CA GLU A 795 -50.61 -5.43 21.87
C GLU A 795 -50.99 -6.81 21.28
N PHE A 796 -52.28 -7.18 21.26
CA PHE A 796 -52.75 -8.49 20.79
C PHE A 796 -53.83 -8.42 19.69
N THR A 797 -53.90 -7.30 18.97
CA THR A 797 -54.99 -6.95 18.01
C THR A 797 -55.08 -7.82 16.75
N HIS A 798 -54.31 -8.91 16.65
CA HIS A 798 -54.37 -9.84 15.52
C HIS A 798 -54.91 -11.24 15.89
N GLY A 799 -55.38 -11.42 17.14
CA GLY A 799 -56.05 -12.64 17.58
C GLY A 799 -57.42 -12.81 16.93
N ALA A 800 -57.65 -13.98 16.31
CA ALA A 800 -58.92 -14.39 15.73
C ALA A 800 -60.07 -14.39 16.76
N ARG A 801 -61.31 -14.53 16.26
CA ARG A 801 -62.53 -14.70 17.08
C ARG A 801 -62.33 -15.76 18.19
N PRO A 802 -63.00 -15.63 19.35
CA PRO A 802 -62.95 -16.62 20.43
C PRO A 802 -63.11 -18.05 19.89
N THR A 803 -62.12 -18.93 20.13
CA THR A 803 -62.25 -20.35 19.84
C THR A 803 -62.80 -21.04 21.07
N THR A 804 -64.11 -21.28 21.11
CA THR A 804 -64.71 -22.09 22.18
C THR A 804 -64.44 -23.56 21.88
N ALA A 805 -64.15 -24.35 22.93
CA ALA A 805 -63.82 -25.76 22.80
C ALA A 805 -64.92 -26.61 22.13
N HIS A 806 -66.18 -26.13 22.04
CA HIS A 806 -67.33 -26.93 21.59
C HIS A 806 -68.44 -26.21 20.80
N GLY A 807 -68.26 -24.96 20.35
CA GLY A 807 -69.36 -24.27 19.65
C GLY A 807 -70.57 -23.91 20.54
N ASP A 808 -70.50 -24.17 21.84
CA ASP A 808 -71.47 -23.71 22.83
C ASP A 808 -71.08 -22.32 23.35
N ALA A 809 -71.97 -21.35 23.12
CA ALA A 809 -71.80 -19.94 23.44
C ALA A 809 -71.92 -19.60 24.95
N LYS A 810 -71.59 -20.51 25.88
CA LYS A 810 -71.94 -20.36 27.31
C LYS A 810 -70.79 -20.28 28.31
N SER A 811 -69.52 -20.35 27.91
CA SER A 811 -68.42 -19.89 28.77
C SER A 811 -67.23 -19.48 27.92
N ASP A 812 -67.10 -18.18 27.66
CA ASP A 812 -65.86 -17.61 27.13
C ASP A 812 -64.81 -17.69 28.25
N ASP A 813 -63.82 -18.57 28.11
CA ASP A 813 -62.70 -18.71 29.05
C ASP A 813 -61.60 -17.67 28.79
N GLY A 814 -61.90 -16.64 27.99
CA GLY A 814 -61.04 -15.50 27.74
C GLY A 814 -59.84 -15.78 26.83
N PHE A 815 -59.56 -17.04 26.48
CA PHE A 815 -58.41 -17.37 25.62
C PHE A 815 -58.63 -16.92 24.18
N ARG A 816 -57.59 -16.37 23.58
CA ARG A 816 -57.52 -16.00 22.17
C ARG A 816 -56.23 -16.56 21.58
N PRO A 817 -56.28 -17.27 20.43
CA PRO A 817 -55.07 -17.76 19.77
C PRO A 817 -54.13 -16.61 19.40
N ALA A 818 -52.82 -16.86 19.50
CA ALA A 818 -51.80 -15.86 19.26
C ALA A 818 -50.62 -16.43 18.46
N LYS A 819 -50.09 -15.61 17.56
CA LYS A 819 -48.84 -15.84 16.84
C LYS A 819 -47.92 -14.66 17.12
N LEU A 820 -46.82 -14.89 17.82
CA LEU A 820 -45.92 -13.86 18.29
C LEU A 820 -44.50 -14.13 17.78
N PHE A 821 -43.75 -13.08 17.44
CA PHE A 821 -42.35 -13.22 17.07
C PHE A 821 -41.52 -12.06 17.59
N SER A 822 -40.21 -12.28 17.77
CA SER A 822 -39.26 -11.20 17.97
C SER A 822 -37.94 -11.49 17.28
N ILE A 823 -37.19 -10.42 17.02
CA ILE A 823 -35.83 -10.49 16.54
C ILE A 823 -35.00 -9.52 17.35
N ASP A 824 -34.25 -10.03 18.31
CA ASP A 824 -33.49 -9.16 19.21
C ASP A 824 -32.19 -9.80 19.71
N ARG A 825 -31.34 -8.95 20.27
CA ARG A 825 -30.03 -9.32 20.78
C ARG A 825 -30.12 -10.12 22.08
N VAL A 826 -29.25 -11.12 22.17
CA VAL A 826 -29.06 -12.00 23.32
C VAL A 826 -27.56 -12.12 23.63
N PHE A 827 -27.26 -12.48 24.88
CA PHE A 827 -25.90 -12.45 25.41
C PHE A 827 -25.56 -13.78 26.06
N ARG A 828 -24.44 -14.39 25.67
CA ARG A 828 -23.96 -15.66 26.22
C ARG A 828 -22.47 -15.58 26.49
N ASN A 829 -22.04 -16.08 27.65
CA ASN A 829 -20.63 -16.06 28.04
C ASN A 829 -19.84 -17.19 27.36
N GLU A 830 -20.06 -17.37 26.06
CA GLU A 830 -19.38 -18.39 25.26
C GLU A 830 -18.01 -17.87 24.80
N THR A 831 -17.07 -18.79 24.57
CA THR A 831 -15.75 -18.43 24.04
C THR A 831 -15.89 -17.88 22.62
N MET A 832 -15.48 -16.63 22.41
CA MET A 832 -15.57 -15.97 21.10
C MET A 832 -14.65 -16.61 20.07
N ASP A 833 -15.19 -16.98 18.91
CA ASP A 833 -14.43 -17.56 17.80
C ASP A 833 -14.84 -16.95 16.43
N ALA A 834 -14.58 -17.65 15.32
CA ALA A 834 -14.96 -17.18 13.98
C ALA A 834 -16.47 -17.34 13.67
N THR A 835 -17.18 -18.12 14.48
CA THR A 835 -18.57 -18.54 14.31
C THR A 835 -19.49 -18.15 15.48
N HIS A 836 -18.93 -17.84 16.65
CA HIS A 836 -19.64 -17.51 17.88
C HIS A 836 -19.18 -16.15 18.43
N LEU A 837 -20.16 -15.33 18.83
CA LEU A 837 -19.96 -14.06 19.53
C LEU A 837 -20.60 -14.13 20.92
N ALA A 838 -20.08 -13.34 21.84
CA ALA A 838 -20.68 -13.16 23.17
C ALA A 838 -22.07 -12.47 23.11
N GLU A 839 -22.36 -11.76 22.01
CA GLU A 839 -23.66 -11.16 21.71
C GLU A 839 -24.05 -11.43 20.26
N PHE A 840 -25.31 -11.79 20.02
CA PHE A 840 -25.85 -12.06 18.68
C PHE A 840 -27.38 -11.90 18.70
N HIS A 841 -28.04 -11.91 17.54
CA HIS A 841 -29.49 -11.74 17.42
C HIS A 841 -30.17 -13.10 17.29
N GLN A 842 -31.15 -13.33 18.15
CA GLN A 842 -32.03 -14.49 18.09
C GLN A 842 -33.36 -14.06 17.49
N VAL A 843 -33.76 -14.76 16.44
CA VAL A 843 -35.10 -14.74 15.87
C VAL A 843 -35.90 -15.81 16.59
N GLU A 844 -37.05 -15.46 17.15
CA GLU A 844 -37.93 -16.41 17.83
C GLU A 844 -39.38 -16.24 17.37
N GLY A 845 -40.08 -17.36 17.21
CA GLY A 845 -41.50 -17.40 16.94
C GLY A 845 -42.24 -18.31 17.90
N VAL A 846 -43.45 -17.92 18.26
CA VAL A 846 -44.34 -18.60 19.21
C VAL A 846 -45.75 -18.65 18.65
N VAL A 847 -46.40 -19.82 18.74
CA VAL A 847 -47.81 -20.00 18.34
C VAL A 847 -48.55 -20.67 19.48
N ALA A 848 -49.55 -19.98 20.03
CA ALA A 848 -50.45 -20.48 21.06
C ALA A 848 -51.84 -20.70 20.46
N ASP A 849 -52.32 -21.95 20.50
CA ASP A 849 -53.67 -22.30 20.05
C ASP A 849 -54.14 -23.58 20.76
N ARG A 850 -55.41 -23.94 20.58
CA ARG A 850 -55.97 -25.17 21.14
C ARG A 850 -55.52 -26.38 20.31
N ASN A 851 -55.13 -27.44 21.02
CA ASN A 851 -54.83 -28.76 20.45
C ASN A 851 -53.72 -28.79 19.38
N LEU A 852 -52.77 -27.84 19.43
CA LEU A 852 -51.60 -27.89 18.55
C LEU A 852 -50.81 -29.18 18.74
N THR A 853 -50.36 -29.76 17.63
CA THR A 853 -49.59 -31.01 17.58
C THR A 853 -48.18 -30.79 17.05
N LEU A 854 -47.29 -31.77 17.26
CA LEU A 854 -45.93 -31.71 16.67
C LEU A 854 -45.95 -31.62 15.13
N ALA A 855 -46.98 -32.17 14.48
CA ALA A 855 -47.13 -32.10 13.04
C ALA A 855 -47.40 -30.66 12.56
N ASP A 856 -48.14 -29.88 13.34
CA ASP A 856 -48.40 -28.47 13.05
C ASP A 856 -47.12 -27.64 13.12
N LEU A 857 -46.27 -27.87 14.13
CA LEU A 857 -44.94 -27.26 14.20
C LEU A 857 -44.07 -27.60 12.98
N ILE A 858 -43.99 -28.88 12.61
CA ILE A 858 -43.21 -29.32 11.45
C ILE A 858 -43.75 -28.69 10.15
N GLY A 859 -45.07 -28.68 9.98
CA GLY A 859 -45.74 -28.06 8.83
C GLY A 859 -45.45 -26.57 8.75
N PHE A 860 -45.55 -25.87 9.89
CA PHE A 860 -45.24 -24.46 10.00
C PHE A 860 -43.79 -24.17 9.61
N MET A 861 -42.83 -24.89 10.18
CA MET A 861 -41.40 -24.67 9.90
C MET A 861 -41.07 -24.91 8.43
N ARG A 862 -41.71 -25.88 7.77
CA ARG A 862 -41.53 -26.08 6.31
C ARG A 862 -42.00 -24.88 5.50
N VAL A 863 -43.14 -24.28 5.85
CA VAL A 863 -43.64 -23.07 5.17
C VAL A 863 -42.72 -21.87 5.43
N PHE A 864 -42.30 -21.69 6.70
CA PHE A 864 -41.41 -20.61 7.10
C PHE A 864 -40.07 -20.67 6.33
N PHE A 865 -39.41 -21.82 6.32
CA PHE A 865 -38.14 -21.99 5.59
C PHE A 865 -38.31 -21.92 4.07
N SER A 866 -39.44 -22.38 3.52
CA SER A 866 -39.73 -22.23 2.09
C SER A 866 -39.83 -20.76 1.67
N LYS A 867 -40.42 -19.89 2.51
CA LYS A 867 -40.42 -18.43 2.30
C LYS A 867 -39.02 -17.80 2.40
N MET A 868 -38.08 -18.46 3.08
CA MET A 868 -36.66 -18.07 3.11
C MET A 868 -35.84 -18.67 1.95
N GLY A 869 -36.48 -19.34 0.99
CA GLY A 869 -35.80 -20.02 -0.13
C GLY A 869 -35.13 -21.35 0.24
N ILE A 870 -35.50 -21.95 1.37
CA ILE A 870 -34.93 -23.21 1.87
C ILE A 870 -35.99 -24.32 1.81
N GLU A 871 -35.89 -25.17 0.78
CA GLU A 871 -36.87 -26.26 0.56
C GLU A 871 -36.49 -27.58 1.26
N GLN A 872 -35.19 -27.85 1.41
CA GLN A 872 -34.68 -29.10 1.96
C GLN A 872 -34.48 -28.99 3.48
N VAL A 873 -35.55 -29.29 4.24
CA VAL A 873 -35.55 -29.24 5.71
C VAL A 873 -35.77 -30.63 6.33
N ARG A 874 -35.00 -30.96 7.37
CA ARG A 874 -35.13 -32.19 8.18
C ARG A 874 -35.21 -31.84 9.66
N PHE A 875 -35.86 -32.71 10.42
CA PHE A 875 -36.09 -32.54 11.85
C PHE A 875 -35.47 -33.71 12.60
N LYS A 876 -34.80 -33.41 13.72
CA LYS A 876 -34.15 -34.39 14.57
C LYS A 876 -34.64 -34.20 16.01
N PRO A 877 -35.06 -35.26 16.72
CA PRO A 877 -35.39 -35.17 18.14
C PRO A 877 -34.23 -34.56 18.94
N ALA A 878 -34.58 -33.63 19.83
CA ALA A 878 -33.64 -32.91 20.67
C ALA A 878 -34.17 -32.83 22.11
N TYR A 879 -33.50 -32.06 22.96
CA TYR A 879 -33.93 -31.78 24.32
C TYR A 879 -33.77 -30.29 24.61
N ASN A 880 -34.86 -29.62 24.98
CA ASN A 880 -34.80 -28.35 25.69
C ASN A 880 -35.59 -28.48 26.99
N PRO A 881 -35.11 -27.95 28.14
CA PRO A 881 -35.78 -28.12 29.43
C PRO A 881 -37.24 -27.65 29.45
N TYR A 882 -37.56 -26.66 28.62
CA TYR A 882 -38.87 -26.00 28.56
C TYR A 882 -39.79 -26.52 27.45
N THR A 883 -39.36 -27.51 26.65
CA THR A 883 -40.21 -28.11 25.62
C THR A 883 -40.28 -29.64 25.69
N GLU A 884 -41.44 -30.21 25.40
CA GLU A 884 -41.64 -31.63 25.19
C GLU A 884 -42.84 -31.86 24.25
N PRO A 885 -42.63 -32.43 23.04
CA PRO A 885 -41.37 -32.82 22.40
C PRO A 885 -40.53 -31.63 21.88
N SER A 886 -39.21 -31.84 21.71
CA SER A 886 -38.26 -30.89 21.12
C SER A 886 -37.66 -31.40 19.80
N LEU A 887 -37.35 -30.49 18.88
CA LEU A 887 -36.76 -30.78 17.57
C LEU A 887 -35.67 -29.77 17.20
N GLU A 888 -34.50 -30.27 16.81
CA GLU A 888 -33.51 -29.54 16.02
C GLU A 888 -33.93 -29.53 14.55
N ILE A 889 -33.69 -28.41 13.86
CA ILE A 889 -34.03 -28.20 12.47
C ILE A 889 -32.76 -28.10 11.64
N PHE A 890 -32.65 -28.91 10.61
CA PHE A 890 -31.51 -28.96 9.70
C PHE A 890 -31.95 -28.58 8.28
N ALA A 891 -31.15 -27.75 7.62
CA ALA A 891 -31.30 -27.43 6.20
C ALA A 891 -30.12 -27.94 5.38
N PHE A 892 -30.36 -28.40 4.16
CA PHE A 892 -29.28 -28.79 3.25
C PHE A 892 -28.64 -27.55 2.61
N HIS A 893 -27.33 -27.39 2.76
CA HIS A 893 -26.58 -26.29 2.17
C HIS A 893 -26.00 -26.70 0.80
N PRO A 894 -26.42 -26.11 -0.33
CA PRO A 894 -26.00 -26.54 -1.66
C PRO A 894 -24.49 -26.42 -1.90
N MET A 895 -23.85 -25.30 -1.52
CA MET A 895 -22.41 -25.11 -1.76
C MET A 895 -21.50 -25.97 -0.86
N LEU A 896 -21.94 -26.29 0.36
CA LEU A 896 -21.17 -27.11 1.31
C LEU A 896 -21.51 -28.60 1.20
N HIS A 897 -22.51 -28.96 0.39
CA HIS A 897 -23.03 -30.32 0.21
C HIS A 897 -23.30 -31.07 1.53
N LYS A 898 -23.79 -30.38 2.56
CA LYS A 898 -24.04 -30.96 3.90
C LYS A 898 -25.30 -30.40 4.56
N TRP A 899 -25.84 -31.17 5.51
CA TRP A 899 -26.90 -30.71 6.41
C TRP A 899 -26.31 -29.82 7.50
N VAL A 900 -26.90 -28.65 7.69
CA VAL A 900 -26.48 -27.64 8.67
C VAL A 900 -27.66 -27.37 9.60
N GLU A 901 -27.39 -27.30 10.90
CA GLU A 901 -28.39 -26.92 11.90
C GLU A 901 -28.74 -25.44 11.73
N VAL A 902 -30.01 -25.16 11.49
CA VAL A 902 -30.54 -23.81 11.23
C VAL A 902 -31.42 -23.28 12.35
N GLY A 903 -31.83 -24.12 13.30
CA GLY A 903 -32.61 -23.69 14.44
C GLY A 903 -33.01 -24.83 15.36
N ASN A 904 -33.61 -24.45 16.48
CA ASN A 904 -34.17 -25.37 17.48
C ASN A 904 -35.64 -25.00 17.73
N SER A 905 -36.47 -25.98 18.06
CA SER A 905 -37.90 -25.83 18.22
C SER A 905 -38.49 -26.85 19.19
N GLY A 906 -39.74 -26.66 19.60
CA GLY A 906 -40.48 -27.64 20.37
C GLY A 906 -41.85 -27.15 20.80
N MET A 907 -42.54 -27.97 21.59
CA MET A 907 -43.81 -27.64 22.22
C MET A 907 -43.56 -27.30 23.69
N PHE A 908 -43.95 -26.12 24.15
CA PHE A 908 -43.74 -25.73 25.55
C PHE A 908 -44.45 -26.68 26.51
N ARG A 909 -43.74 -27.00 27.59
CA ARG A 909 -44.18 -27.96 28.60
C ARG A 909 -45.43 -27.48 29.35
N PRO A 910 -46.35 -28.38 29.74
CA PRO A 910 -47.47 -28.03 30.63
C PRO A 910 -47.01 -27.43 31.96
N GLU A 911 -45.86 -27.86 32.48
CA GLU A 911 -45.26 -27.32 33.72
C GLU A 911 -44.77 -25.87 33.59
N MET A 912 -44.64 -25.36 32.37
CA MET A 912 -44.42 -23.94 32.11
C MET A 912 -45.75 -23.20 31.93
N LEU A 913 -46.68 -23.77 31.15
CA LEU A 913 -47.91 -23.07 30.71
C LEU A 913 -49.05 -23.09 31.74
N GLU A 914 -49.29 -24.21 32.41
CA GLU A 914 -50.41 -24.33 33.37
C GLU A 914 -50.20 -23.45 34.63
N PRO A 915 -48.98 -23.30 35.20
CA PRO A 915 -48.74 -22.32 36.27
C PRO A 915 -48.95 -20.87 35.83
N MET A 916 -48.72 -20.55 34.55
CA MET A 916 -49.07 -19.25 34.00
C MET A 916 -50.58 -19.04 33.97
N GLY A 917 -51.39 -20.11 33.96
CA GLY A 917 -52.85 -20.09 34.01
C GLY A 917 -53.55 -20.39 32.67
N PHE A 918 -52.87 -21.04 31.72
CA PHE A 918 -53.49 -21.48 30.48
C PHE A 918 -54.48 -22.65 30.68
N PRO A 919 -55.57 -22.73 29.88
CA PRO A 919 -56.40 -23.92 29.80
C PRO A 919 -55.63 -25.16 29.33
N LYS A 920 -56.04 -26.35 29.79
CA LYS A 920 -55.32 -27.62 29.53
C LYS A 920 -55.26 -28.04 28.06
N ASP A 921 -56.23 -27.60 27.27
CA ASP A 921 -56.30 -27.86 25.84
C ASP A 921 -55.54 -26.82 25.00
N VAL A 922 -55.03 -25.76 25.61
CA VAL A 922 -54.10 -24.82 24.95
C VAL A 922 -52.70 -25.43 24.95
N ARG A 923 -52.08 -25.37 23.77
CA ARG A 923 -50.71 -25.81 23.52
C ARG A 923 -49.96 -24.69 22.83
N VAL A 924 -48.66 -24.62 23.06
CA VAL A 924 -47.83 -23.55 22.52
C VAL A 924 -46.59 -24.13 21.86
N HIS A 925 -46.34 -23.73 20.61
CA HIS A 925 -45.11 -24.00 19.88
C HIS A 925 -44.12 -22.86 20.10
N GLY A 926 -42.83 -23.18 20.16
CA GLY A 926 -41.75 -22.21 20.14
C GLY A 926 -40.60 -22.69 19.27
N TRP A 927 -39.96 -21.77 18.55
CA TRP A 927 -38.72 -22.04 17.80
C TRP A 927 -37.83 -20.82 17.75
N GLY A 928 -36.52 -21.07 17.69
CA GLY A 928 -35.49 -20.05 17.63
C GLY A 928 -34.41 -20.36 16.61
N LEU A 929 -33.91 -19.32 15.95
CA LEU A 929 -32.77 -19.37 15.04
C LEU A 929 -31.89 -18.13 15.17
N SER A 930 -30.59 -18.26 14.86
CA SER A 930 -29.68 -17.12 14.78
C SER A 930 -29.93 -16.33 13.49
N LEU A 931 -29.86 -15.00 13.58
CA LEU A 931 -29.93 -14.11 12.40
C LEU A 931 -28.60 -14.07 11.63
N GLU A 932 -27.48 -14.22 12.33
CA GLU A 932 -26.13 -14.10 11.79
C GLU A 932 -25.80 -15.27 10.84
N ARG A 933 -26.12 -16.50 11.22
CA ARG A 933 -25.84 -17.69 10.38
C ARG A 933 -26.44 -17.60 8.97
N PRO A 934 -27.76 -17.34 8.78
CA PRO A 934 -28.33 -17.20 7.44
C PRO A 934 -27.75 -16.00 6.68
N THR A 935 -27.45 -14.90 7.38
CA THR A 935 -26.81 -13.73 6.78
C THR A 935 -25.40 -14.04 6.26
N MET A 936 -24.59 -14.74 7.06
CA MET A 936 -23.24 -15.16 6.69
C MET A 936 -23.25 -16.07 5.46
N ILE A 937 -24.17 -17.03 5.42
CA ILE A 937 -24.34 -17.91 4.26
C ILE A 937 -24.75 -17.12 3.01
N ARG A 938 -25.72 -16.20 3.13
CA ARG A 938 -26.25 -15.44 2.00
C ARG A 938 -25.22 -14.50 1.37
N TYR A 939 -24.41 -13.85 2.20
CA TYR A 939 -23.39 -12.89 1.76
C TYR A 939 -21.99 -13.50 1.61
N GLY A 940 -21.83 -14.82 1.81
CA GLY A 940 -20.53 -15.50 1.68
C GLY A 940 -19.50 -15.07 2.73
N ILE A 941 -19.95 -14.74 3.93
CA ILE A 941 -19.09 -14.24 5.02
C ILE A 941 -18.65 -15.43 5.90
N ASN A 942 -17.34 -15.61 6.04
CA ASN A 942 -16.77 -16.74 6.79
C ASN A 942 -16.47 -16.43 8.26
N ASN A 943 -16.52 -15.16 8.68
CA ASN A 943 -16.20 -14.75 10.05
C ASN A 943 -17.26 -13.78 10.58
N ILE A 944 -17.98 -14.20 11.62
CA ILE A 944 -19.09 -13.44 12.22
C ILE A 944 -18.66 -12.05 12.70
N ARG A 945 -17.39 -11.87 13.13
CA ARG A 945 -16.84 -10.57 13.57
C ARG A 945 -16.67 -9.54 12.44
N THR A 946 -16.70 -9.99 11.19
CA THR A 946 -16.72 -9.11 10.01
C THR A 946 -18.13 -8.74 9.58
N LEU A 947 -19.14 -9.42 10.15
CA LEU A 947 -20.56 -9.12 9.96
C LEU A 947 -21.13 -8.29 11.10
N LEU A 948 -20.74 -8.52 12.37
CA LEU A 948 -21.29 -7.80 13.53
C LEU A 948 -20.16 -7.26 14.41
N GLY A 949 -20.21 -5.95 14.70
CA GLY A 949 -19.29 -5.25 15.60
C GLY A 949 -18.53 -4.10 14.94
N HIS A 950 -17.68 -3.42 15.71
CA HIS A 950 -16.91 -2.24 15.24
C HIS A 950 -15.82 -2.55 14.19
N LYS A 951 -15.66 -3.83 13.80
CA LYS A 951 -14.69 -4.29 12.79
C LYS A 951 -15.34 -4.55 11.43
N VAL A 952 -16.64 -4.30 11.29
CA VAL A 952 -17.35 -4.40 10.01
C VAL A 952 -16.74 -3.44 9.00
N SER A 953 -16.57 -3.91 7.76
CA SER A 953 -16.12 -3.06 6.65
C SER A 953 -17.27 -2.18 6.17
N ILE A 954 -17.11 -0.86 6.23
CA ILE A 954 -18.09 0.10 5.72
C ILE A 954 -18.26 -0.07 4.21
N GLU A 955 -17.18 -0.27 3.46
CA GLU A 955 -17.22 -0.55 2.03
C GLU A 955 -18.06 -1.80 1.71
N SER A 956 -17.95 -2.85 2.53
CA SER A 956 -18.79 -4.04 2.37
C SER A 956 -20.27 -3.75 2.60
N VAL A 957 -20.59 -2.85 3.55
CA VAL A 957 -21.97 -2.39 3.82
C VAL A 957 -22.50 -1.61 2.63
N GLU A 958 -21.73 -0.67 2.10
CA GLU A 958 -22.10 0.18 0.95
C GLU A 958 -22.35 -0.64 -0.32
N ASN A 959 -21.46 -1.60 -0.59
CA ASN A 959 -21.54 -2.43 -1.79
C ASN A 959 -22.45 -3.66 -1.64
N SER A 960 -23.03 -3.87 -0.46
CA SER A 960 -23.87 -5.06 -0.23
C SER A 960 -25.18 -4.97 -1.02
N PRO A 961 -25.51 -5.98 -1.84
CA PRO A 961 -26.75 -5.99 -2.59
C PRO A 961 -27.97 -6.05 -1.66
N ALA A 962 -29.14 -5.69 -2.20
CA ALA A 962 -30.42 -5.87 -1.53
C ALA A 962 -30.66 -7.36 -1.21
N VAL A 963 -31.34 -7.62 -0.09
CA VAL A 963 -31.79 -8.97 0.28
C VAL A 963 -33.22 -9.12 -0.20
N MET A 964 -33.50 -10.19 -0.95
CA MET A 964 -34.84 -10.75 -1.16
C MET A 964 -34.68 -12.26 -1.07
N PHE A 965 -35.47 -12.96 -0.25
CA PHE A 965 -35.31 -14.41 -0.08
C PHE A 965 -35.73 -15.22 -1.30
#